data_AF-A0A940BSL2-F1
#
_entry.id   AF-A0A940BSL2-F1
#
_cell.length_a   1.000
_cell.length_b   1.000
_cell.length_c   1.000
_cell.angle_alpha   90.00
_cell.angle_beta   90.00
_cell.angle_gamma   90.00
#
_symmetry.space_group_name_H-M   'P 1'
#
loop_
_entity.id
_entity.type
_entity.pdbx_description
1 polymer ?
#
loop_
_entity_poly.entity_id
_entity_poly.type
_entity_poly.pdbx_seq_one_letter_code
_entity_poly.pdbx_strand_id
1 'polypeptide(L)'
;MRKTITLIYLLLMAITISAQSTATIDGIKYILDGSNATVTYPTDGKPGSSNPNTYTGAVVIPAQITNDGNTYKVTGIGDFAFRKASITSISLPEGLTSIGEEAIYNTQITELTIPSTVVNFGLYSLAYNEILTKVTFGEKCATNAWGAWILYRESPEYDIYMDCHAKPSVPDKYTFDHGYQSRIHVYPDVYEDFKNDQYWGGKYTILSDMGSGIELKDFTVDGIKYKMTAEDKVNVIYPTNGKPGSSNPNTYTGDITIPAQVTYEDVTYNVTGIGDYAFRSSGITSITLPEGLVSIGKEAIYKTKITEITLPNSVTKLGESCISENSKLKTITVGKNIAQEKWGSWVFWRAEGGYDVYMICDAMPKLADNQTFDDSHESTIHVYPNLYLDYKNNYYWGNHNIVADLELEITNEQLQEYIATYSAILPTDEEIGTDPGYYTAASVNAFKDALGYAKSLDENATMAERSKAYLDLIVAKNDLSINPLNEGYYYIENINKGQMLYAEAAYAAEGGLGIADFNAEKTKFYFKLTRKGSNWYMQNMKNSMYAGTPVNGNTVNEYITLTENPEFAQVITWIKGGQFTLQSLYDGTNASLPYSVSGGWVLLKEDDRIYWRFHPAQSGKFEQDFNIENIRVREYMAEVTYTKEDDSKFEKYNIVPPTRRDTPEPATIFWTRNENATAQYITWSTNADFANATPVEVDNSNTYYEIFNLIPGQTYYYKVTATVDGNDTEIINSSFTTSGQLRQIKANGGGNIRDLGGWSTISGKPIKYGLIYRGAEWNGKYNLTEDGITALRAVGIKAELDLRSDNEALYIDKSPLGNDVTYIRIHNADYYESGVQSRKDLYKKDFEFVFDCLKKDKPVFFHCHIGADRTGTLAFLIEGLLGVSVSDMYKEYELTSFSYFNTERLKKNIDGLFEYINTLDGETLTDKFYTYCHKELGLSAKDIADFRMKMLGTIYPTDIKNMISEAENSKATSLDLSSYDFEAEALTANMSDGSNLLVTVAPESGIDGTNIINNGVCENLVLTDGVDFGAPYAFTATQATYTTNVNTYRTLVLPFEAAVPAEFTASKATSVSDAVVNLEAVATIGANSPVLVQGDGQLVLSATNAAVAASEDNMINGLLFGTYKATAATQGSYVLQNHDGKIGFYEVAETQPTIGAFRAYLEVPVEPILKAKAYFFNANDATGINSLTPAISKGEGVVYNLAGQKVNKAQKGVFISNNKKVLY
;
A
#
# COMPACT_ATOMS: atom_id res chain seq x y z
N MET A 1 -42.77 -4.45 -38.20
CA MET A 1 -41.86 -4.13 -37.07
C MET A 1 -41.38 -5.34 -36.30
N ARG A 2 -42.22 -6.27 -35.82
CA ARG A 2 -41.71 -7.50 -35.15
C ARG A 2 -40.93 -8.45 -36.06
N LYS A 3 -41.24 -8.56 -37.36
CA LYS A 3 -40.44 -9.36 -38.32
C LYS A 3 -39.15 -8.67 -38.81
N THR A 4 -39.03 -7.36 -38.58
CA THR A 4 -37.84 -6.56 -38.96
C THR A 4 -36.85 -6.51 -37.80
N ILE A 5 -37.34 -6.48 -36.55
CA ILE A 5 -36.52 -6.46 -35.34
C ILE A 5 -35.95 -7.85 -35.02
N THR A 6 -36.65 -8.95 -35.30
CA THR A 6 -36.02 -10.29 -35.20
C THR A 6 -34.95 -10.51 -36.26
N LEU A 7 -35.05 -9.86 -37.43
CA LEU A 7 -33.99 -9.89 -38.44
C LEU A 7 -32.78 -9.04 -38.02
N ILE A 8 -33.01 -7.89 -37.38
CA ILE A 8 -31.94 -7.02 -36.84
C ILE A 8 -31.28 -7.64 -35.59
N TYR A 9 -32.03 -8.35 -34.73
CA TYR A 9 -31.45 -9.11 -33.61
C TYR A 9 -30.69 -10.37 -34.07
N LEU A 10 -31.09 -11.03 -35.17
CA LEU A 10 -30.28 -12.08 -35.80
C LEU A 10 -29.08 -11.53 -36.60
N LEU A 11 -29.11 -10.26 -37.02
CA LEU A 11 -27.98 -9.55 -37.64
C LEU A 11 -27.00 -8.95 -36.62
N LEU A 12 -27.43 -8.65 -35.38
CA LEU A 12 -26.58 -8.16 -34.29
C LEU A 12 -26.08 -9.25 -33.34
N MET A 13 -26.65 -10.47 -33.38
CA MET A 13 -26.04 -11.70 -32.85
C MET A 13 -25.31 -12.51 -33.92
N ALA A 14 -24.97 -11.87 -35.04
CA ALA A 14 -23.84 -12.28 -35.85
C ALA A 14 -22.70 -11.29 -35.56
N ILE A 15 -22.02 -11.46 -34.42
CA ILE A 15 -20.56 -11.44 -34.52
C ILE A 15 -20.29 -12.63 -35.45
N THR A 16 -20.27 -12.36 -36.76
CA THR A 16 -19.30 -13.07 -37.56
C THR A 16 -18.01 -12.83 -36.80
N ILE A 17 -17.52 -13.85 -36.11
CA ILE A 17 -16.10 -14.09 -36.11
C ILE A 17 -15.81 -14.07 -37.61
N SER A 18 -15.50 -12.91 -38.17
CA SER A 18 -14.76 -12.91 -39.41
C SER A 18 -13.52 -13.64 -38.96
N ALA A 19 -13.38 -14.90 -39.39
CA ALA A 19 -12.13 -15.60 -39.23
C ALA A 19 -11.07 -14.58 -39.65
N GLN A 20 -10.23 -14.14 -38.71
CA GLN A 20 -9.15 -13.22 -39.04
C GLN A 20 -8.48 -13.83 -40.26
N SER A 21 -8.42 -13.08 -41.36
CA SER A 21 -7.85 -13.61 -42.59
C SER A 21 -6.41 -13.94 -42.26
N THR A 22 -6.06 -15.22 -42.32
CA THR A 22 -4.69 -15.65 -42.12
C THR A 22 -4.12 -16.13 -43.44
N ALA A 23 -2.84 -15.88 -43.64
CA ALA A 23 -2.10 -16.38 -44.79
C ALA A 23 -0.78 -16.96 -44.31
N THR A 24 -0.35 -18.06 -44.92
CA THR A 24 0.99 -18.61 -44.72
C THR A 24 1.82 -18.29 -45.95
N ILE A 25 2.81 -17.42 -45.79
CA ILE A 25 3.73 -17.01 -46.85
C ILE A 25 5.13 -17.39 -46.41
N ASP A 26 5.86 -18.09 -47.28
CA ASP A 26 7.23 -18.57 -47.01
C ASP A 26 7.35 -19.37 -45.70
N GLY A 27 6.30 -20.14 -45.38
CA GLY A 27 6.25 -20.96 -44.16
C GLY A 27 5.96 -20.21 -42.87
N ILE A 28 5.69 -18.90 -42.94
CA ILE A 28 5.35 -18.04 -41.80
C ILE A 28 3.88 -17.66 -41.87
N LYS A 29 3.17 -17.82 -40.77
CA LYS A 29 1.74 -17.51 -40.68
C LYS A 29 1.54 -16.07 -40.22
N TYR A 30 0.67 -15.36 -40.92
CA TYR A 30 0.32 -13.97 -40.67
C TYR A 30 -1.18 -13.82 -40.44
N ILE A 31 -1.55 -12.92 -39.54
CA ILE A 31 -2.89 -12.32 -39.45
C ILE A 31 -2.88 -11.09 -40.36
N LEU A 32 -3.81 -11.03 -41.30
CA LEU A 32 -3.99 -9.92 -42.23
C LEU A 32 -5.10 -8.99 -41.73
N ASP A 33 -4.76 -7.72 -41.54
CA ASP A 33 -5.69 -6.68 -41.09
C ASP A 33 -5.52 -5.40 -41.93
N GLY A 34 -6.53 -5.07 -42.73
CA GLY A 34 -6.46 -3.95 -43.68
C GLY A 34 -5.29 -4.08 -44.65
N SER A 35 -4.34 -3.14 -44.59
CA SER A 35 -3.09 -3.15 -45.38
C SER A 35 -1.88 -3.67 -44.60
N ASN A 36 -2.08 -4.23 -43.41
CA ASN A 36 -1.03 -4.65 -42.49
C ASN A 36 -1.08 -6.16 -42.27
N ALA A 37 0.05 -6.71 -41.86
CA ALA A 37 0.22 -8.10 -41.50
C ALA A 37 0.98 -8.23 -40.18
N THR A 38 0.54 -9.15 -39.34
CA THR A 38 1.17 -9.46 -38.05
C THR A 38 1.51 -10.94 -38.01
N VAL A 39 2.77 -11.27 -37.71
CA VAL A 39 3.21 -12.67 -37.58
C VAL A 39 2.47 -13.33 -36.42
N THR A 40 2.00 -14.56 -36.57
CA THR A 40 1.23 -15.26 -35.52
C THR A 40 1.73 -16.69 -35.31
N TYR A 41 1.18 -17.34 -34.28
CA TYR A 41 1.44 -18.74 -33.94
C TYR A 41 1.15 -19.65 -35.16
N PRO A 42 2.01 -20.64 -35.46
CA PRO A 42 1.92 -21.38 -36.72
C PRO A 42 0.66 -22.26 -36.84
N THR A 43 0.06 -22.64 -35.71
CA THR A 43 -1.10 -23.55 -35.64
C THR A 43 -2.33 -22.85 -35.06
N ASP A 44 -3.52 -23.32 -35.45
CA ASP A 44 -4.77 -22.81 -34.88
C ASP A 44 -5.00 -23.41 -33.48
N GLY A 45 -5.10 -22.56 -32.45
CA GLY A 45 -5.35 -22.97 -31.06
C GLY A 45 -4.50 -22.18 -30.05
N LYS A 46 -4.77 -22.37 -28.74
CA LYS A 46 -3.98 -21.72 -27.68
C LYS A 46 -2.56 -22.32 -27.62
N PRO A 47 -1.50 -21.50 -27.47
CA PRO A 47 -0.14 -21.98 -27.27
C PRO A 47 -0.01 -22.84 -26.00
N GLY A 48 0.66 -24.01 -26.07
CA GLY A 48 0.81 -24.90 -24.92
C GLY A 48 1.47 -26.25 -25.22
N SER A 49 1.59 -27.12 -24.22
CA SER A 49 2.21 -28.45 -24.36
C SER A 49 1.49 -29.38 -25.36
N SER A 50 0.20 -29.16 -25.57
CA SER A 50 -0.64 -29.88 -26.54
C SER A 50 -0.63 -29.27 -27.95
N ASN A 51 -0.03 -28.09 -28.14
CA ASN A 51 0.05 -27.41 -29.43
C ASN A 51 1.44 -26.73 -29.57
N PRO A 52 2.49 -27.50 -29.91
CA PRO A 52 3.86 -27.00 -29.96
C PRO A 52 4.10 -26.07 -31.16
N ASN A 53 5.02 -25.12 -30.98
CA ASN A 53 5.42 -24.21 -32.04
C ASN A 53 6.26 -24.94 -33.08
N THR A 54 5.88 -24.84 -34.36
CA THR A 54 6.53 -25.56 -35.48
C THR A 54 7.58 -24.74 -36.21
N TYR A 55 7.80 -23.47 -35.87
CA TYR A 55 8.88 -22.67 -36.46
C TYR A 55 10.25 -23.22 -36.00
N THR A 56 11.17 -23.41 -36.95
CA THR A 56 12.51 -23.99 -36.69
C THR A 56 13.57 -23.33 -37.58
N GLY A 57 14.83 -23.38 -37.16
CA GLY A 57 15.96 -22.91 -37.96
C GLY A 57 16.01 -21.39 -38.11
N ALA A 58 16.58 -20.91 -39.21
CA ALA A 58 16.69 -19.48 -39.49
C ALA A 58 15.37 -18.92 -40.04
N VAL A 59 14.85 -17.86 -39.42
CA VAL A 59 13.62 -17.17 -39.83
C VAL A 59 13.94 -15.77 -40.35
N VAL A 60 13.36 -15.40 -41.48
CA VAL A 60 13.47 -14.05 -42.04
C VAL A 60 12.08 -13.47 -42.19
N ILE A 61 11.79 -12.39 -41.46
CA ILE A 61 10.51 -11.69 -41.55
C ILE A 61 10.65 -10.59 -42.62
N PRO A 62 9.91 -10.65 -43.74
CA PRO A 62 9.99 -9.64 -44.78
C PRO A 62 9.25 -8.36 -44.37
N ALA A 63 9.67 -7.20 -44.85
CA ALA A 63 8.99 -5.93 -44.58
C ALA A 63 7.57 -5.87 -45.16
N GLN A 64 7.30 -6.63 -46.23
CA GLN A 64 6.01 -6.72 -46.90
C GLN A 64 5.79 -8.14 -47.41
N ILE A 65 4.54 -8.59 -47.42
CA ILE A 65 4.09 -9.86 -48.00
C ILE A 65 3.02 -9.61 -49.05
N THR A 66 2.87 -10.54 -50.00
CA THR A 66 1.78 -10.50 -50.98
C THR A 66 0.90 -11.73 -50.79
N ASN A 67 -0.40 -11.54 -50.60
CA ASN A 67 -1.39 -12.61 -50.54
C ASN A 67 -2.54 -12.28 -51.51
N ASP A 68 -2.88 -13.21 -52.39
CA ASP A 68 -3.96 -13.06 -53.40
C ASP A 68 -3.90 -11.75 -54.22
N GLY A 69 -2.69 -11.29 -54.55
CA GLY A 69 -2.45 -10.07 -55.33
C GLY A 69 -2.51 -8.76 -54.54
N ASN A 70 -2.77 -8.81 -53.22
CA ASN A 70 -2.72 -7.65 -52.33
C ASN A 70 -1.40 -7.64 -51.53
N THR A 71 -0.79 -6.47 -51.41
CA THR A 71 0.43 -6.26 -50.62
C THR A 71 0.10 -5.77 -49.22
N TYR A 72 0.67 -6.42 -48.21
CA TYR A 72 0.53 -6.08 -46.80
C TYR A 72 1.89 -5.72 -46.21
N LYS A 73 1.93 -4.66 -45.41
CA LYS A 73 3.13 -4.29 -44.64
C LYS A 73 3.20 -5.12 -43.37
N VAL A 74 4.34 -5.74 -43.09
CA VAL A 74 4.52 -6.49 -41.85
C VAL A 74 4.83 -5.49 -40.73
N THR A 75 3.86 -5.27 -39.85
CA THR A 75 3.93 -4.23 -38.82
C THR A 75 4.13 -4.78 -37.41
N GLY A 76 3.94 -6.07 -37.17
CA GLY A 76 4.15 -6.62 -35.84
C GLY A 76 4.46 -8.12 -35.79
N ILE A 77 5.02 -8.54 -34.66
CA ILE A 77 5.03 -9.92 -34.23
C ILE A 77 3.96 -10.05 -33.15
N GLY A 78 2.96 -10.88 -33.37
CA GLY A 78 1.85 -11.08 -32.45
C GLY A 78 2.23 -11.91 -31.24
N ASP A 79 1.33 -11.94 -30.26
CA ASP A 79 1.52 -12.67 -29.01
C ASP A 79 1.84 -14.14 -29.27
N PHE A 80 2.82 -14.65 -28.53
CA PHE A 80 3.30 -16.02 -28.54
C PHE A 80 3.89 -16.53 -29.88
N ALA A 81 4.02 -15.71 -30.93
CA ALA A 81 4.28 -16.15 -32.30
C ALA A 81 5.44 -17.16 -32.45
N PHE A 82 6.56 -16.93 -31.76
CA PHE A 82 7.75 -17.80 -31.71
C PHE A 82 7.98 -18.42 -30.33
N ARG A 83 6.99 -18.40 -29.44
CA ARG A 83 7.11 -19.01 -28.11
C ARG A 83 7.50 -20.48 -28.20
N LYS A 84 8.61 -20.85 -27.56
CA LYS A 84 9.18 -22.21 -27.54
C LYS A 84 9.50 -22.76 -28.92
N ALA A 85 9.71 -21.88 -29.91
CA ALA A 85 10.11 -22.27 -31.25
C ALA A 85 11.58 -22.69 -31.29
N SER A 86 11.89 -23.69 -32.11
CA SER A 86 13.27 -24.19 -32.31
C SER A 86 14.04 -23.34 -33.33
N ILE A 87 13.83 -22.02 -33.31
CA ILE A 87 14.48 -21.07 -34.23
C ILE A 87 15.90 -20.76 -33.75
N THR A 88 16.86 -20.73 -34.67
CA THR A 88 18.29 -20.50 -34.39
C THR A 88 18.73 -19.06 -34.68
N SER A 89 17.98 -18.35 -35.51
CA SER A 89 18.18 -16.93 -35.80
C SER A 89 16.88 -16.32 -36.31
N ILE A 90 16.65 -15.03 -36.06
CA ILE A 90 15.52 -14.29 -36.61
C ILE A 90 15.98 -12.93 -37.14
N SER A 91 15.62 -12.62 -38.39
CA SER A 91 15.85 -11.31 -39.00
C SER A 91 14.55 -10.52 -39.03
N LEU A 92 14.57 -9.33 -38.42
CA LEU A 92 13.42 -8.43 -38.32
C LEU A 92 13.57 -7.25 -39.31
N PRO A 93 12.50 -6.84 -40.01
CA PRO A 93 12.58 -5.77 -41.00
C PRO A 93 12.32 -4.39 -40.39
N GLU A 94 12.91 -3.35 -40.97
CA GLU A 94 12.50 -1.96 -40.72
C GLU A 94 11.04 -1.75 -41.17
N GLY A 95 10.27 -1.03 -40.36
CA GLY A 95 8.82 -0.85 -40.49
C GLY A 95 7.98 -1.67 -39.50
N LEU A 96 8.59 -2.61 -38.78
CA LEU A 96 7.98 -3.33 -37.65
C LEU A 96 7.77 -2.36 -36.48
N THR A 97 6.56 -2.27 -35.92
CA THR A 97 6.20 -1.33 -34.85
C THR A 97 5.98 -2.00 -33.49
N SER A 98 5.67 -3.29 -33.45
CA SER A 98 5.39 -4.02 -32.19
C SER A 98 5.91 -5.45 -32.15
N ILE A 99 6.23 -5.90 -30.93
CA ILE A 99 6.52 -7.30 -30.57
C ILE A 99 5.62 -7.66 -29.38
N GLY A 100 4.74 -8.64 -29.57
CA GLY A 100 3.69 -9.02 -28.61
C GLY A 100 4.17 -9.78 -27.37
N GLU A 101 3.23 -10.13 -26.50
CA GLU A 101 3.48 -10.88 -25.26
C GLU A 101 4.08 -12.25 -25.56
N GLU A 102 5.17 -12.60 -24.87
CA GLU A 102 5.91 -13.86 -25.06
C GLU A 102 6.24 -14.20 -26.54
N ALA A 103 6.34 -13.19 -27.40
CA ALA A 103 6.44 -13.38 -28.85
C ALA A 103 7.71 -14.14 -29.28
N ILE A 104 8.87 -13.87 -28.69
CA ILE A 104 10.15 -14.56 -28.92
C ILE A 104 10.61 -15.14 -27.57
N TYR A 105 9.75 -15.93 -26.95
CA TYR A 105 9.98 -16.53 -25.64
C TYR A 105 10.62 -17.92 -25.75
N ASN A 106 11.70 -18.19 -25.02
CA ASN A 106 12.35 -19.52 -24.92
C ASN A 106 12.68 -20.14 -26.29
N THR A 107 13.50 -19.45 -27.07
CA THR A 107 13.99 -19.91 -28.38
C THR A 107 15.48 -20.25 -28.34
N GLN A 108 16.07 -20.64 -29.48
CA GLN A 108 17.48 -21.03 -29.61
C GLN A 108 18.31 -19.96 -30.34
N ILE A 109 17.89 -18.69 -30.31
CA ILE A 109 18.63 -17.59 -30.92
C ILE A 109 19.82 -17.17 -30.04
N THR A 110 20.94 -16.82 -30.67
CA THR A 110 22.17 -16.35 -29.98
C THR A 110 22.34 -14.83 -30.05
N GLU A 111 21.78 -14.19 -31.07
CA GLU A 111 21.79 -12.74 -31.24
C GLU A 111 20.45 -12.24 -31.79
N LEU A 112 20.10 -11.00 -31.47
CA LEU A 112 18.88 -10.36 -31.96
C LEU A 112 19.10 -8.87 -32.20
N THR A 113 18.74 -8.40 -33.39
CA THR A 113 18.69 -6.96 -33.70
C THR A 113 17.24 -6.52 -33.80
N ILE A 114 16.86 -5.57 -32.96
CA ILE A 114 15.55 -4.93 -32.96
C ILE A 114 15.60 -3.68 -33.86
N PRO A 115 14.77 -3.61 -34.92
CA PRO A 115 14.72 -2.48 -35.83
C PRO A 115 14.37 -1.17 -35.12
N SER A 116 14.80 -0.04 -35.70
CA SER A 116 14.56 1.28 -35.13
C SER A 116 13.07 1.59 -34.95
N THR A 117 12.20 1.05 -35.80
CA THR A 117 10.76 1.33 -35.80
C THR A 117 9.96 0.65 -34.69
N VAL A 118 10.54 -0.30 -33.94
CA VAL A 118 9.82 -1.05 -32.91
C VAL A 118 9.73 -0.21 -31.64
N VAL A 119 8.51 0.17 -31.25
CA VAL A 119 8.27 1.04 -30.08
C VAL A 119 7.39 0.40 -29.01
N ASN A 120 6.77 -0.76 -29.30
CA ASN A 120 5.86 -1.44 -28.37
C ASN A 120 6.34 -2.88 -28.11
N PHE A 121 6.54 -3.22 -26.84
CA PHE A 121 6.91 -4.56 -26.38
C PHE A 121 5.87 -5.10 -25.41
N GLY A 122 5.34 -6.29 -25.67
CA GLY A 122 4.49 -7.03 -24.75
C GLY A 122 5.28 -7.62 -23.58
N LEU A 123 4.55 -8.08 -22.55
CA LEU A 123 5.11 -8.76 -21.39
C LEU A 123 5.93 -9.98 -21.82
N TYR A 124 7.11 -10.20 -21.22
CA TYR A 124 7.96 -11.37 -21.50
C TYR A 124 8.36 -11.56 -22.98
N SER A 125 8.29 -10.50 -23.80
CA SER A 125 8.40 -10.59 -25.26
C SER A 125 9.69 -11.26 -25.77
N LEU A 126 10.82 -11.14 -25.05
CA LEU A 126 12.11 -11.76 -25.38
C LEU A 126 12.65 -12.66 -24.23
N ALA A 127 11.79 -13.10 -23.31
CA ALA A 127 12.21 -13.78 -22.09
C ALA A 127 12.65 -15.24 -22.33
N TYR A 128 13.47 -15.77 -21.43
CA TYR A 128 13.96 -17.16 -21.37
C TYR A 128 14.71 -17.65 -22.61
N ASN A 129 15.29 -16.76 -23.42
CA ASN A 129 16.20 -17.17 -24.49
C ASN A 129 17.56 -17.60 -23.91
N GLU A 130 17.67 -18.88 -23.55
CA GLU A 130 18.77 -19.42 -22.74
C GLU A 130 20.16 -19.46 -23.41
N ILE A 131 20.29 -19.04 -24.66
CA ILE A 131 21.60 -18.97 -25.33
C ILE A 131 21.81 -17.64 -26.06
N LEU A 132 20.89 -16.69 -25.89
CA LEU A 132 21.05 -15.33 -26.40
C LEU A 132 22.19 -14.65 -25.62
N THR A 133 23.15 -14.09 -26.33
CA THR A 133 24.33 -13.41 -25.77
C THR A 133 24.38 -11.93 -26.15
N LYS A 134 23.69 -11.53 -27.22
CA LYS A 134 23.71 -10.15 -27.73
C LYS A 134 22.33 -9.69 -28.18
N VAL A 135 21.91 -8.50 -27.73
CA VAL A 135 20.72 -7.80 -28.23
C VAL A 135 21.09 -6.39 -28.63
N THR A 136 20.70 -5.96 -29.83
CA THR A 136 20.88 -4.58 -30.28
C THR A 136 19.52 -3.93 -30.47
N PHE A 137 19.29 -2.81 -29.78
CA PHE A 137 18.10 -1.99 -29.90
C PHE A 137 18.40 -0.77 -30.78
N GLY A 138 17.64 -0.58 -31.87
CA GLY A 138 17.85 0.53 -32.79
C GLY A 138 17.35 1.89 -32.29
N GLU A 139 17.88 2.98 -32.86
CA GLU A 139 17.75 4.39 -32.44
C GLU A 139 16.42 4.86 -31.83
N LYS A 140 15.27 4.46 -32.39
CA LYS A 140 13.95 4.96 -31.95
C LYS A 140 13.18 4.01 -31.05
N CYS A 141 13.78 2.91 -30.61
CA CYS A 141 13.13 2.00 -29.66
C CYS A 141 12.81 2.65 -28.30
N ALA A 142 13.41 3.80 -27.99
CA ALA A 142 13.42 4.44 -26.68
C ALA A 142 12.21 5.33 -26.33
N THR A 143 11.28 5.60 -27.25
CA THR A 143 10.33 6.72 -27.10
C THR A 143 9.03 6.42 -26.35
N ASN A 144 8.69 5.15 -26.12
CA ASN A 144 7.44 4.71 -25.46
C ASN A 144 7.73 3.75 -24.30
N ALA A 145 6.78 3.60 -23.36
CA ALA A 145 6.92 2.69 -22.22
C ALA A 145 6.99 1.22 -22.68
N TRP A 146 8.09 0.56 -22.33
CA TRP A 146 8.33 -0.86 -22.60
C TRP A 146 7.49 -1.77 -21.70
N GLY A 147 7.11 -2.98 -22.14
CA GLY A 147 6.49 -3.97 -21.24
C GLY A 147 7.45 -4.40 -20.12
N ALA A 148 6.93 -4.96 -19.03
CA ALA A 148 7.76 -5.58 -18.01
C ALA A 148 8.35 -6.93 -18.51
N TRP A 149 9.52 -7.33 -17.98
CA TRP A 149 10.15 -8.63 -18.18
C TRP A 149 10.63 -8.97 -19.60
N ILE A 150 11.01 -7.98 -20.42
CA ILE A 150 11.41 -8.19 -21.82
C ILE A 150 12.54 -9.22 -21.95
N LEU A 151 13.67 -9.09 -21.25
CA LEU A 151 14.80 -10.05 -21.32
C LEU A 151 14.97 -10.91 -20.07
N TYR A 152 13.87 -11.34 -19.43
CA TYR A 152 13.95 -12.12 -18.20
C TYR A 152 14.58 -13.52 -18.39
N ARG A 153 15.58 -13.93 -17.59
CA ARG A 153 16.16 -15.31 -17.57
C ARG A 153 17.07 -15.58 -16.36
N GLU A 154 17.46 -16.84 -16.16
CA GLU A 154 18.28 -17.26 -14.99
C GLU A 154 19.83 -17.24 -15.16
N SER A 155 20.42 -17.13 -16.37
CA SER A 155 21.89 -16.97 -16.70
C SER A 155 22.18 -17.44 -18.15
N PRO A 156 23.19 -16.92 -18.93
CA PRO A 156 24.29 -16.02 -18.57
C PRO A 156 24.13 -14.56 -19.04
N GLU A 157 25.18 -13.74 -18.78
CA GLU A 157 25.34 -12.31 -19.13
C GLU A 157 25.02 -12.00 -20.61
N TYR A 158 24.38 -10.86 -20.86
CA TYR A 158 24.15 -10.30 -22.20
C TYR A 158 24.99 -9.06 -22.46
N ASP A 159 25.32 -8.84 -23.73
CA ASP A 159 25.64 -7.52 -24.27
C ASP A 159 24.39 -6.89 -24.86
N ILE A 160 23.92 -5.82 -24.22
CA ILE A 160 22.78 -5.02 -24.67
C ILE A 160 23.34 -3.76 -25.30
N TYR A 161 23.23 -3.63 -26.61
CA TYR A 161 23.62 -2.45 -27.35
C TYR A 161 22.42 -1.54 -27.53
N MET A 162 22.50 -0.36 -26.96
CA MET A 162 21.51 0.70 -27.11
C MET A 162 22.01 1.67 -28.15
N ASP A 163 21.68 1.41 -29.42
CA ASP A 163 22.03 2.30 -30.53
C ASP A 163 21.11 3.54 -30.56
N CYS A 164 20.83 4.12 -29.38
CA CYS A 164 19.96 5.26 -29.18
C CYS A 164 20.69 6.36 -28.41
N HIS A 165 20.53 7.60 -28.87
CA HIS A 165 21.05 8.82 -28.23
C HIS A 165 20.05 9.43 -27.22
N ALA A 166 19.09 8.62 -26.76
CA ALA A 166 18.18 8.97 -25.67
C ALA A 166 17.83 7.72 -24.86
N LYS A 167 17.79 7.83 -23.53
CA LYS A 167 17.46 6.72 -22.63
C LYS A 167 15.98 6.29 -22.78
N PRO A 168 15.69 4.99 -22.98
CA PRO A 168 14.32 4.48 -22.98
C PRO A 168 13.59 4.71 -21.65
N SER A 169 12.30 5.05 -21.72
CA SER A 169 11.41 5.05 -20.55
C SER A 169 10.92 3.63 -20.26
N VAL A 170 11.21 3.12 -19.06
CA VAL A 170 10.75 1.81 -18.59
C VAL A 170 9.71 2.00 -17.48
N PRO A 171 8.60 1.23 -17.47
CA PRO A 171 7.51 1.42 -16.51
C PRO A 171 7.85 0.92 -15.10
N ASP A 172 8.83 0.04 -14.96
CA ASP A 172 9.26 -0.52 -13.68
C ASP A 172 10.68 -1.13 -13.75
N LYS A 173 11.19 -1.58 -12.60
CA LYS A 173 12.50 -2.23 -12.45
C LYS A 173 12.62 -3.61 -13.12
N TYR A 174 11.53 -4.13 -13.69
CA TYR A 174 11.43 -5.50 -14.20
C TYR A 174 11.55 -5.62 -15.71
N THR A 175 11.58 -4.52 -16.46
CA THR A 175 11.77 -4.56 -17.92
C THR A 175 12.98 -5.42 -18.31
N PHE A 176 14.02 -5.45 -17.47
CA PHE A 176 15.14 -6.36 -17.55
C PHE A 176 15.37 -6.92 -16.13
N ASP A 177 14.98 -8.17 -15.87
CA ASP A 177 15.20 -8.80 -14.56
C ASP A 177 15.98 -10.13 -14.66
N HIS A 178 16.82 -10.37 -13.65
CA HIS A 178 17.76 -11.49 -13.48
C HIS A 178 19.00 -11.54 -14.38
N GLY A 179 19.25 -10.50 -15.19
CA GLY A 179 20.51 -10.29 -15.91
C GLY A 179 21.65 -9.76 -15.03
N TYR A 180 21.76 -10.17 -13.76
CA TYR A 180 22.85 -9.76 -12.87
C TYR A 180 24.19 -9.98 -13.60
N GLN A 181 24.95 -8.91 -13.81
CA GLN A 181 26.22 -8.85 -14.58
C GLN A 181 26.13 -8.57 -16.10
N SER A 182 24.95 -8.33 -16.69
CA SER A 182 24.84 -7.94 -18.10
C SER A 182 25.41 -6.53 -18.36
N ARG A 183 25.95 -6.32 -19.56
CA ARG A 183 26.58 -5.07 -20.00
C ARG A 183 25.62 -4.30 -20.87
N ILE A 184 25.48 -3.00 -20.61
CA ILE A 184 24.73 -2.10 -21.46
C ILE A 184 25.71 -1.13 -22.10
N HIS A 185 25.88 -1.28 -23.40
CA HIS A 185 26.70 -0.43 -24.24
C HIS A 185 25.84 0.74 -24.72
N VAL A 186 26.29 1.95 -24.41
CA VAL A 186 25.61 3.21 -24.77
C VAL A 186 26.62 4.20 -25.35
N TYR A 187 26.13 5.22 -26.06
CA TYR A 187 26.97 6.32 -26.49
C TYR A 187 27.37 7.23 -25.30
N PRO A 188 28.54 7.89 -25.34
CA PRO A 188 29.02 8.73 -24.24
C PRO A 188 28.06 9.84 -23.79
N ASP A 189 27.24 10.37 -24.70
CA ASP A 189 26.28 11.45 -24.44
C ASP A 189 25.11 11.03 -23.55
N VAL A 190 24.75 9.74 -23.51
CA VAL A 190 23.67 9.19 -22.68
C VAL A 190 24.17 8.38 -21.47
N TYR A 191 25.48 8.28 -21.29
CA TYR A 191 26.09 7.46 -20.23
C TYR A 191 25.59 7.84 -18.82
N GLU A 192 25.61 9.13 -18.49
CA GLU A 192 25.17 9.60 -17.16
C GLU A 192 23.66 9.41 -16.95
N ASP A 193 22.85 9.45 -18.02
CA ASP A 193 21.42 9.21 -17.93
C ASP A 193 21.12 7.74 -17.56
N PHE A 194 21.83 6.79 -18.16
CA PHE A 194 21.69 5.35 -17.82
C PHE A 194 22.28 5.03 -16.45
N LYS A 195 23.44 5.61 -16.12
CA LYS A 195 24.15 5.33 -14.86
C LYS A 195 23.40 5.83 -13.62
N ASN A 196 22.77 7.00 -13.70
CA ASN A 196 22.08 7.62 -12.57
C ASN A 196 20.60 7.23 -12.47
N ASP A 197 20.08 6.49 -13.44
CA ASP A 197 18.70 6.04 -13.43
C ASP A 197 18.48 4.89 -12.42
N GLN A 198 17.37 4.95 -11.70
CA GLN A 198 17.01 3.98 -10.65
C GLN A 198 16.80 2.54 -11.13
N TYR A 199 16.55 2.33 -12.42
CA TYR A 199 16.26 1.02 -13.03
C TYR A 199 17.42 0.50 -13.89
N TRP A 200 18.17 1.41 -14.52
CA TRP A 200 19.34 1.07 -15.33
C TRP A 200 20.64 1.08 -14.50
N GLY A 201 20.81 2.07 -13.64
CA GLY A 201 21.96 2.26 -12.76
C GLY A 201 21.99 1.28 -11.59
N GLY A 202 23.18 0.79 -11.25
CA GLY A 202 23.39 -0.10 -10.09
C GLY A 202 23.03 -1.58 -10.30
N LYS A 203 22.18 -1.92 -11.28
CA LYS A 203 21.84 -3.31 -11.66
C LYS A 203 22.68 -3.85 -12.82
N TYR A 204 23.04 -2.98 -13.76
CA TYR A 204 23.84 -3.30 -14.96
C TYR A 204 25.21 -2.65 -14.93
N THR A 205 26.16 -3.24 -15.66
CA THR A 205 27.40 -2.52 -15.98
C THR A 205 27.12 -1.62 -17.18
N ILE A 206 26.99 -0.32 -16.94
CA ILE A 206 26.80 0.69 -18.00
C ILE A 206 28.16 1.09 -18.57
N LEU A 207 28.30 1.02 -19.89
CA LEU A 207 29.53 1.27 -20.62
C LEU A 207 29.31 2.35 -21.68
N SER A 208 30.18 3.35 -21.71
CA SER A 208 30.16 4.44 -22.69
C SER A 208 31.06 4.17 -23.90
N ASP A 209 31.13 2.93 -24.36
CA ASP A 209 32.08 2.46 -25.38
C ASP A 209 31.49 2.46 -26.81
N MET A 210 30.20 2.75 -26.98
CA MET A 210 29.65 2.86 -28.34
C MET A 210 30.29 4.03 -29.08
N GLY A 211 30.84 3.73 -30.25
CA GLY A 211 31.55 4.69 -31.11
C GLY A 211 33.05 4.83 -30.84
N SER A 212 33.63 4.18 -29.81
CA SER A 212 35.06 4.27 -29.49
C SER A 212 35.96 3.31 -30.30
N GLY A 213 35.38 2.21 -30.82
CA GLY A 213 36.12 1.18 -31.56
C GLY A 213 36.91 0.21 -30.67
N ILE A 214 36.79 0.30 -29.34
CA ILE A 214 37.43 -0.60 -28.36
C ILE A 214 36.44 -1.69 -27.94
N GLU A 215 36.84 -2.96 -28.06
CA GLU A 215 36.03 -4.11 -27.62
C GLU A 215 36.49 -4.57 -26.22
N LEU A 216 35.60 -4.48 -25.22
CA LEU A 216 35.90 -4.93 -23.86
C LEU A 216 35.88 -6.46 -23.78
N LYS A 217 37.05 -7.05 -23.56
CA LYS A 217 37.26 -8.51 -23.48
C LYS A 217 38.02 -8.91 -22.21
N ASP A 218 37.88 -10.17 -21.84
CA ASP A 218 38.71 -10.78 -20.80
C ASP A 218 40.09 -11.13 -21.36
N PHE A 219 41.14 -10.96 -20.55
CA PHE A 219 42.51 -11.33 -20.93
C PHE A 219 43.29 -11.87 -19.74
N THR A 220 44.48 -12.43 -19.99
CA THR A 220 45.35 -12.98 -18.94
C THR A 220 46.76 -12.43 -19.08
N VAL A 221 47.32 -11.92 -17.98
CA VAL A 221 48.70 -11.46 -17.89
C VAL A 221 49.30 -12.04 -16.61
N ASP A 222 50.52 -12.59 -16.72
CA ASP A 222 51.24 -13.20 -15.59
C ASP A 222 50.44 -14.25 -14.81
N GLY A 223 49.59 -14.99 -15.54
CA GLY A 223 48.74 -16.04 -14.96
C GLY A 223 47.53 -15.52 -14.18
N ILE A 224 47.30 -14.20 -14.12
CA ILE A 224 46.12 -13.56 -13.52
C ILE A 224 45.16 -13.16 -14.66
N LYS A 225 43.89 -13.52 -14.51
CA LYS A 225 42.84 -13.18 -15.48
C LYS A 225 42.16 -11.87 -15.09
N TYR A 226 41.98 -11.01 -16.08
CA TYR A 226 41.42 -9.67 -15.95
C TYR A 226 40.20 -9.51 -16.85
N LYS A 227 39.19 -8.79 -16.36
CA LYS A 227 38.02 -8.31 -17.12
C LYS A 227 38.13 -6.80 -17.25
N MET A 228 38.09 -6.30 -18.48
CA MET A 228 38.01 -4.85 -18.72
C MET A 228 36.68 -4.31 -18.18
N THR A 229 36.75 -3.24 -17.38
CA THR A 229 35.60 -2.56 -16.80
C THR A 229 35.42 -1.15 -17.33
N ALA A 230 36.46 -0.57 -17.93
CA ALA A 230 36.46 0.66 -18.70
C ALA A 230 37.66 0.65 -19.66
N GLU A 231 37.81 1.71 -20.48
CA GLU A 231 38.93 1.85 -21.43
C GLU A 231 40.31 1.74 -20.77
N ASP A 232 40.45 2.16 -19.50
CA ASP A 232 41.70 2.19 -18.75
C ASP A 232 41.67 1.39 -17.43
N LYS A 233 40.63 0.58 -17.21
CA LYS A 233 40.41 -0.13 -15.92
C LYS A 233 40.09 -1.59 -16.12
N VAL A 234 40.64 -2.41 -15.23
CA VAL A 234 40.36 -3.84 -15.16
C VAL A 234 40.11 -4.31 -13.73
N ASN A 235 39.36 -5.39 -13.61
CA ASN A 235 39.22 -6.16 -12.37
C ASN A 235 39.80 -7.56 -12.54
N VAL A 236 40.39 -8.11 -11.48
CA VAL A 236 40.79 -9.52 -11.44
C VAL A 236 39.54 -10.41 -11.40
N ILE A 237 39.50 -11.48 -12.18
CA ILE A 237 38.35 -12.38 -12.28
C ILE A 237 38.73 -13.86 -12.09
N TYR A 238 37.70 -14.70 -11.99
CA TYR A 238 37.83 -16.16 -11.91
C TYR A 238 38.63 -16.71 -13.09
N PRO A 239 39.55 -17.67 -12.89
CA PRO A 239 40.52 -18.04 -13.92
C PRO A 239 39.90 -18.79 -15.11
N THR A 240 38.71 -19.36 -14.95
CA THR A 240 38.01 -20.15 -15.97
C THR A 240 36.66 -19.53 -16.33
N ASN A 241 36.16 -19.81 -17.53
CA ASN A 241 34.84 -19.38 -17.97
C ASN A 241 33.76 -20.29 -17.33
N GLY A 242 32.72 -19.70 -16.76
CA GLY A 242 31.59 -20.43 -16.13
C GLY A 242 31.47 -20.20 -14.63
N LYS A 243 30.33 -20.61 -14.04
CA LYS A 243 30.03 -20.37 -12.62
C LYS A 243 31.00 -21.11 -11.70
N PRO A 244 31.54 -20.47 -10.65
CA PRO A 244 32.37 -21.12 -9.63
C PRO A 244 31.64 -22.30 -8.98
N GLY A 245 32.28 -23.48 -8.89
CA GLY A 245 31.64 -24.66 -8.31
C GLY A 245 32.50 -25.92 -8.40
N SER A 246 31.97 -27.05 -7.90
CA SER A 246 32.67 -28.35 -7.94
C SER A 246 33.00 -28.84 -9.36
N SER A 247 32.19 -28.43 -10.35
CA SER A 247 32.39 -28.70 -11.77
C SER A 247 33.33 -27.72 -12.48
N ASN A 248 33.69 -26.60 -11.83
CA ASN A 248 34.58 -25.58 -12.37
C ASN A 248 35.51 -25.05 -11.25
N PRO A 249 36.56 -25.79 -10.89
CA PRO A 249 37.42 -25.45 -9.76
C PRO A 249 38.33 -24.25 -10.04
N ASN A 250 38.63 -23.47 -8.99
CA ASN A 250 39.54 -22.33 -9.10
C ASN A 250 40.99 -22.82 -9.21
N THR A 251 41.71 -22.35 -10.23
CA THR A 251 43.09 -22.79 -10.52
C THR A 251 44.18 -21.92 -9.91
N TYR A 252 43.85 -20.78 -9.28
CA TYR A 252 44.85 -19.96 -8.59
C TYR A 252 45.44 -20.73 -7.40
N THR A 253 46.77 -20.67 -7.24
CA THR A 253 47.50 -21.40 -6.19
C THR A 253 48.82 -20.70 -5.86
N GLY A 254 49.35 -20.94 -4.67
CA GLY A 254 50.61 -20.32 -4.21
C GLY A 254 50.45 -18.84 -3.86
N ASP A 255 51.54 -18.10 -4.00
CA ASP A 255 51.59 -16.68 -3.65
C ASP A 255 51.17 -15.82 -4.86
N ILE A 256 50.19 -14.93 -4.65
CA ILE A 256 49.65 -14.05 -5.69
C ILE A 256 50.01 -12.60 -5.38
N THR A 257 50.59 -11.89 -6.34
CA THR A 257 50.78 -10.44 -6.28
C THR A 257 49.94 -9.78 -7.37
N ILE A 258 48.93 -9.01 -6.98
CA ILE A 258 48.12 -8.25 -7.94
C ILE A 258 48.86 -6.94 -8.24
N PRO A 259 49.26 -6.65 -9.49
CA PRO A 259 49.92 -5.41 -9.83
C PRO A 259 48.92 -4.24 -9.83
N ALA A 260 49.39 -3.02 -9.51
CA ALA A 260 48.55 -1.81 -9.59
C ALA A 260 48.10 -1.50 -11.03
N GLN A 261 48.94 -1.90 -12.00
CA GLN A 261 48.69 -1.71 -13.43
C GLN A 261 49.12 -2.96 -14.19
N VAL A 262 48.38 -3.28 -15.26
CA VAL A 262 48.68 -4.40 -16.16
C VAL A 262 48.73 -3.90 -17.60
N THR A 263 49.71 -4.36 -18.38
CA THR A 263 49.82 -4.01 -19.80
C THR A 263 49.38 -5.18 -20.66
N TYR A 264 48.43 -4.94 -21.56
CA TYR A 264 47.92 -5.92 -22.52
C TYR A 264 47.74 -5.23 -23.88
N GLU A 265 48.25 -5.85 -24.96
CA GLU A 265 48.18 -5.28 -26.33
C GLU A 265 48.68 -3.82 -26.42
N ASP A 266 49.81 -3.50 -25.78
CA ASP A 266 50.43 -2.16 -25.71
C ASP A 266 49.60 -1.07 -24.99
N VAL A 267 48.52 -1.45 -24.31
CA VAL A 267 47.71 -0.55 -23.47
C VAL A 267 47.89 -0.90 -22.00
N THR A 268 48.08 0.12 -21.16
CA THR A 268 48.20 -0.01 -19.71
C THR A 268 46.86 0.25 -19.03
N TYR A 269 46.39 -0.73 -18.26
CA TYR A 269 45.15 -0.68 -17.49
C TYR A 269 45.45 -0.58 -15.99
N ASN A 270 44.67 0.23 -15.28
CA ASN A 270 44.68 0.29 -13.82
C ASN A 270 43.87 -0.88 -13.24
N VAL A 271 44.43 -1.61 -12.29
CA VAL A 271 43.71 -2.68 -11.59
C VAL A 271 42.90 -2.07 -10.46
N THR A 272 41.59 -1.95 -10.65
CA THR A 272 40.71 -1.21 -9.73
C THR A 272 39.90 -2.10 -8.80
N GLY A 273 39.83 -3.41 -9.05
CA GLY A 273 39.06 -4.29 -8.19
C GLY A 273 39.39 -5.77 -8.33
N ILE A 274 38.94 -6.53 -7.34
CA ILE A 274 38.87 -7.99 -7.39
C ILE A 274 37.39 -8.34 -7.58
N GLY A 275 37.07 -8.98 -8.69
CA GLY A 275 35.72 -9.38 -9.02
C GLY A 275 35.18 -10.48 -8.11
N ASP A 276 33.87 -10.67 -8.18
CA ASP A 276 33.18 -11.70 -7.41
C ASP A 276 33.80 -13.08 -7.66
N TYR A 277 33.97 -13.82 -6.57
CA TYR A 277 34.50 -15.18 -6.56
C TYR A 277 35.93 -15.36 -7.08
N ALA A 278 36.68 -14.31 -7.46
CA ALA A 278 37.93 -14.40 -8.20
C ALA A 278 38.93 -15.44 -7.68
N PHE A 279 39.11 -15.52 -6.36
CA PHE A 279 39.96 -16.48 -5.64
C PHE A 279 39.19 -17.46 -4.77
N ARG A 280 37.86 -17.58 -4.93
CA ARG A 280 37.02 -18.48 -4.15
C ARG A 280 37.50 -19.93 -4.22
N SER A 281 37.68 -20.53 -3.04
CA SER A 281 38.06 -21.94 -2.88
C SER A 281 39.37 -22.30 -3.62
N SER A 282 40.24 -21.31 -3.80
CA SER A 282 41.53 -21.45 -4.48
C SER A 282 42.62 -21.98 -3.54
N GLY A 283 43.75 -22.41 -4.14
CA GLY A 283 44.91 -22.92 -3.41
C GLY A 283 45.87 -21.85 -2.90
N ILE A 284 45.52 -20.56 -2.98
CA ILE A 284 46.44 -19.46 -2.67
C ILE A 284 46.87 -19.47 -1.20
N THR A 285 48.16 -19.19 -0.97
CA THR A 285 48.81 -19.18 0.36
C THR A 285 49.10 -17.78 0.87
N SER A 286 49.24 -16.81 -0.03
CA SER A 286 49.33 -15.39 0.29
C SER A 286 48.80 -14.56 -0.87
N ILE A 287 48.32 -13.34 -0.56
CA ILE A 287 47.86 -12.38 -1.57
C ILE A 287 48.36 -10.98 -1.22
N THR A 288 49.01 -10.32 -2.18
CA THR A 288 49.43 -8.92 -2.06
C THR A 288 48.53 -8.04 -2.91
N LEU A 289 47.88 -7.06 -2.27
CA LEU A 289 46.96 -6.11 -2.91
C LEU A 289 47.66 -4.77 -3.17
N PRO A 290 47.51 -4.16 -4.35
CA PRO A 290 48.16 -2.90 -4.69
C PRO A 290 47.37 -1.69 -4.15
N GLU A 291 48.09 -0.60 -3.86
CA GLU A 291 47.45 0.72 -3.72
C GLU A 291 46.81 1.13 -5.06
N GLY A 292 45.63 1.74 -5.00
CA GLY A 292 44.77 2.05 -6.16
C GLY A 292 43.62 1.05 -6.36
N LEU A 293 43.63 -0.08 -5.64
CA LEU A 293 42.51 -1.02 -5.60
C LEU A 293 41.32 -0.39 -4.85
N VAL A 294 40.15 -0.34 -5.47
CA VAL A 294 38.94 0.33 -4.95
C VAL A 294 37.98 -0.68 -4.30
N SER A 295 37.80 -1.85 -4.91
CA SER A 295 36.76 -2.81 -4.50
C SER A 295 37.23 -4.27 -4.43
N ILE A 296 36.65 -5.01 -3.49
CA ILE A 296 36.77 -6.48 -3.37
C ILE A 296 35.35 -7.06 -3.41
N GLY A 297 35.09 -7.91 -4.40
CA GLY A 297 33.76 -8.46 -4.71
C GLY A 297 33.27 -9.55 -3.76
N LYS A 298 32.04 -10.01 -3.97
CA LYS A 298 31.39 -11.06 -3.18
C LYS A 298 32.20 -12.35 -3.23
N GLU A 299 32.45 -12.95 -2.06
CA GLU A 299 33.21 -14.19 -1.90
C GLU A 299 34.56 -14.21 -2.64
N ALA A 300 35.15 -13.04 -2.94
CA ALA A 300 36.32 -12.91 -3.80
C ALA A 300 37.53 -13.70 -3.29
N ILE A 301 37.75 -13.75 -1.97
CA ILE A 301 38.83 -14.46 -1.28
C ILE A 301 38.22 -15.44 -0.26
N TYR A 302 37.09 -16.06 -0.60
CA TYR A 302 36.38 -17.01 0.26
C TYR A 302 37.07 -18.39 0.29
N LYS A 303 37.25 -18.98 1.47
CA LYS A 303 37.75 -20.36 1.66
C LYS A 303 39.10 -20.65 0.97
N THR A 304 40.10 -19.80 1.22
CA THR A 304 41.47 -19.96 0.71
C THR A 304 42.42 -20.44 1.83
N LYS A 305 43.74 -20.43 1.58
CA LYS A 305 44.76 -20.86 2.57
C LYS A 305 45.65 -19.73 3.06
N ILE A 306 45.24 -18.47 2.86
CA ILE A 306 45.98 -17.29 3.33
C ILE A 306 46.09 -17.26 4.86
N THR A 307 47.20 -16.72 5.36
CA THR A 307 47.46 -16.55 6.80
C THR A 307 47.36 -15.10 7.27
N GLU A 308 47.52 -14.16 6.35
CA GLU A 308 47.39 -12.73 6.61
C GLU A 308 46.87 -12.02 5.35
N ILE A 309 46.25 -10.86 5.55
CA ILE A 309 45.86 -9.97 4.47
C ILE A 309 45.95 -8.51 4.91
N THR A 310 46.54 -7.67 4.05
CA THR A 310 46.53 -6.22 4.20
C THR A 310 45.60 -5.61 3.15
N LEU A 311 44.53 -4.97 3.61
CA LEU A 311 43.63 -4.21 2.76
C LEU A 311 44.21 -2.79 2.58
N PRO A 312 44.55 -2.36 1.35
CA PRO A 312 45.25 -1.10 1.12
C PRO A 312 44.36 0.10 1.43
N ASN A 313 44.98 1.27 1.60
CA ASN A 313 44.25 2.49 1.98
C ASN A 313 43.26 2.94 0.90
N SER A 314 43.44 2.53 -0.36
CA SER A 314 42.55 2.87 -1.46
C SER A 314 41.23 2.09 -1.49
N VAL A 315 41.11 0.98 -0.75
CA VAL A 315 39.89 0.16 -0.77
C VAL A 315 38.79 0.88 -0.01
N THR A 316 37.63 1.01 -0.65
CA THR A 316 36.44 1.62 -0.04
C THR A 316 35.26 0.67 0.01
N LYS A 317 35.26 -0.40 -0.80
CA LYS A 317 34.11 -1.32 -0.95
C LYS A 317 34.49 -2.79 -0.73
N LEU A 318 33.83 -3.42 0.24
CA LEU A 318 33.95 -4.85 0.56
C LEU A 318 32.62 -5.57 0.32
N GLY A 319 32.63 -6.59 -0.54
CA GLY A 319 31.48 -7.42 -0.86
C GLY A 319 31.14 -8.43 0.23
N GLU A 320 29.93 -9.01 0.12
CA GLU A 320 29.43 -10.06 1.01
C GLU A 320 30.40 -11.25 1.03
N SER A 321 30.71 -11.74 2.23
CA SER A 321 31.63 -12.87 2.47
C SER A 321 32.99 -12.79 1.78
N CYS A 322 33.49 -11.59 1.44
CA CYS A 322 34.65 -11.45 0.55
C CYS A 322 35.95 -12.07 1.09
N ILE A 323 36.07 -12.28 2.41
CA ILE A 323 37.25 -12.86 3.07
C ILE A 323 36.89 -13.97 4.08
N SER A 324 35.70 -14.57 3.98
CA SER A 324 35.19 -15.55 4.96
C SER A 324 35.73 -16.96 4.73
N GLU A 325 35.57 -17.82 5.75
CA GLU A 325 35.98 -19.24 5.75
C GLU A 325 37.47 -19.46 5.46
N ASN A 326 38.32 -18.45 5.69
CA ASN A 326 39.76 -18.59 5.66
C ASN A 326 40.27 -19.12 7.01
N SER A 327 40.17 -20.43 7.23
CA SER A 327 40.50 -21.09 8.51
C SER A 327 41.98 -21.03 8.94
N LYS A 328 42.85 -20.42 8.14
CA LYS A 328 44.27 -20.20 8.46
C LYS A 328 44.62 -18.73 8.71
N LEU A 329 43.67 -17.82 8.50
CA LEU A 329 43.85 -16.39 8.62
C LEU A 329 44.05 -16.01 10.09
N LYS A 330 45.17 -15.36 10.40
CA LYS A 330 45.56 -14.93 11.75
C LYS A 330 45.59 -13.43 11.91
N THR A 331 45.89 -12.71 10.83
CA THR A 331 46.10 -11.26 10.88
C THR A 331 45.40 -10.57 9.72
N ILE A 332 44.61 -9.54 10.05
CA ILE A 332 43.92 -8.69 9.08
C ILE A 332 44.32 -7.26 9.37
N THR A 333 44.87 -6.56 8.38
CA THR A 333 45.13 -5.12 8.50
C THR A 333 44.17 -4.36 7.60
N VAL A 334 43.36 -3.48 8.21
CA VAL A 334 42.34 -2.68 7.53
C VAL A 334 42.87 -1.27 7.30
N GLY A 335 43.00 -0.87 6.04
CA GLY A 335 43.49 0.46 5.64
C GLY A 335 42.52 1.61 5.92
N LYS A 336 43.03 2.84 5.81
CA LYS A 336 42.40 4.08 6.30
C LYS A 336 41.00 4.36 5.78
N ASN A 337 40.78 4.22 4.47
CA ASN A 337 39.53 4.67 3.83
C ASN A 337 38.42 3.62 3.81
N ILE A 338 38.66 2.43 4.38
CA ILE A 338 37.67 1.35 4.42
C ILE A 338 36.44 1.71 5.28
N ALA A 339 36.54 2.74 6.12
CA ALA A 339 35.44 3.19 6.99
C ALA A 339 34.36 4.05 6.30
N GLN A 340 34.52 4.42 5.02
CA GLN A 340 33.62 5.38 4.35
C GLN A 340 32.29 4.78 3.84
N GLU A 341 32.27 3.52 3.40
CA GLU A 341 31.08 2.84 2.89
C GLU A 341 30.68 1.61 3.74
N LYS A 342 29.42 1.14 3.57
CA LYS A 342 28.92 -0.05 4.27
C LYS A 342 29.60 -1.31 3.74
N TRP A 343 30.13 -2.14 4.63
CA TRP A 343 30.65 -3.46 4.28
C TRP A 343 29.52 -4.44 3.98
N GLY A 344 29.74 -5.41 3.10
CA GLY A 344 28.81 -6.53 2.90
C GLY A 344 28.68 -7.43 4.14
N SER A 345 27.66 -8.28 4.18
CA SER A 345 27.45 -9.26 5.26
C SER A 345 28.58 -10.29 5.33
N TRP A 346 28.81 -10.90 6.49
CA TRP A 346 29.70 -12.06 6.67
C TRP A 346 31.17 -11.88 6.31
N VAL A 347 31.71 -10.67 6.13
CA VAL A 347 33.10 -10.42 5.67
C VAL A 347 34.14 -11.32 6.35
N PHE A 348 33.97 -11.59 7.66
CA PHE A 348 34.91 -12.38 8.47
C PHE A 348 34.30 -13.68 9.06
N TRP A 349 33.17 -14.16 8.53
CA TRP A 349 32.50 -15.37 9.02
C TRP A 349 33.43 -16.61 8.98
N ARG A 350 33.50 -17.37 10.09
CA ARG A 350 34.24 -18.65 10.23
C ARG A 350 35.73 -18.64 9.89
N ALA A 351 36.46 -17.58 10.20
CA ALA A 351 37.90 -17.70 10.41
C ALA A 351 38.13 -18.41 11.78
N GLU A 352 38.23 -19.74 11.76
CA GLU A 352 38.41 -20.55 12.97
C GLU A 352 39.71 -20.19 13.73
N GLY A 353 39.64 -19.92 15.04
CA GLY A 353 40.80 -19.93 15.95
C GLY A 353 41.32 -18.61 16.51
N GLY A 354 40.52 -17.54 16.54
CA GLY A 354 40.90 -16.23 17.09
C GLY A 354 41.98 -15.52 16.25
N TYR A 355 41.68 -14.34 15.73
CA TYR A 355 42.60 -13.58 14.86
C TYR A 355 42.75 -12.13 15.33
N ASP A 356 43.88 -11.53 15.00
CA ASP A 356 44.19 -10.12 15.27
C ASP A 356 43.73 -9.26 14.08
N VAL A 357 42.83 -8.32 14.35
CA VAL A 357 42.36 -7.32 13.38
C VAL A 357 42.93 -5.96 13.74
N TYR A 358 43.85 -5.46 12.92
CA TYR A 358 44.46 -4.14 13.07
C TYR A 358 43.67 -3.10 12.26
N MET A 359 42.90 -2.28 12.98
CA MET A 359 42.04 -1.24 12.41
C MET A 359 42.81 0.07 12.26
N ILE A 360 43.59 0.20 11.18
CA ILE A 360 44.33 1.44 10.84
C ILE A 360 43.40 2.43 10.13
N CYS A 361 42.20 2.63 10.67
CA CYS A 361 41.19 3.52 10.12
C CYS A 361 40.95 4.71 11.06
N ASP A 362 40.74 5.89 10.48
CA ASP A 362 40.56 7.14 11.24
C ASP A 362 39.16 7.24 11.87
N ALA A 363 38.25 6.32 11.53
CA ALA A 363 36.90 6.19 12.09
C ALA A 363 36.44 4.73 12.08
N MET A 364 35.51 4.37 12.96
CA MET A 364 34.90 3.04 13.01
C MET A 364 34.10 2.74 11.71
N PRO A 365 34.35 1.61 11.01
CA PRO A 365 33.62 1.25 9.81
C PRO A 365 32.14 1.01 10.05
N LYS A 366 31.34 1.33 9.03
CA LYS A 366 29.90 1.07 9.01
C LYS A 366 29.64 -0.35 8.53
N LEU A 367 28.98 -1.16 9.36
CA LEU A 367 28.55 -2.51 9.00
C LEU A 367 27.18 -2.46 8.29
N ALA A 368 26.95 -3.33 7.30
CA ALA A 368 25.61 -3.47 6.71
C ALA A 368 24.62 -4.17 7.66
N ASP A 369 25.10 -5.14 8.45
CA ASP A 369 24.31 -5.93 9.39
C ASP A 369 25.18 -6.53 10.52
N ASN A 370 24.51 -7.27 11.41
CA ASN A 370 25.11 -7.94 12.56
C ASN A 370 25.95 -9.18 12.19
N GLN A 371 25.97 -9.60 10.92
CA GLN A 371 26.53 -10.89 10.53
C GLN A 371 27.97 -10.78 10.01
N THR A 372 28.58 -9.60 10.04
CA THR A 372 29.99 -9.39 9.62
C THR A 372 30.98 -10.33 10.35
N PHE A 373 30.69 -10.68 11.60
CA PHE A 373 31.57 -11.39 12.54
C PHE A 373 30.97 -12.69 13.14
N ASP A 374 29.86 -13.20 12.62
CA ASP A 374 29.15 -14.34 13.24
C ASP A 374 30.09 -15.55 13.46
N ASP A 375 30.06 -16.18 14.65
CA ASP A 375 31.01 -17.19 15.18
C ASP A 375 32.47 -16.74 15.54
N SER A 376 32.84 -15.45 15.46
CA SER A 376 34.25 -14.99 15.67
C SER A 376 34.56 -14.32 17.03
N HIS A 377 33.81 -14.67 18.09
CA HIS A 377 33.87 -14.05 19.42
C HIS A 377 35.23 -14.13 20.15
N GLU A 378 36.23 -14.81 19.59
CA GLU A 378 37.59 -14.93 20.13
C GLU A 378 38.61 -13.94 19.51
N SER A 379 38.19 -13.08 18.58
CA SER A 379 39.10 -12.16 17.87
C SER A 379 39.54 -10.97 18.73
N THR A 380 40.79 -10.53 18.55
CA THR A 380 41.32 -9.29 19.16
C THR A 380 41.32 -8.18 18.12
N ILE A 381 40.73 -7.04 18.46
CA ILE A 381 40.63 -5.88 17.56
C ILE A 381 41.50 -4.76 18.13
N HIS A 382 42.57 -4.46 17.41
CA HIS A 382 43.51 -3.40 17.72
C HIS A 382 43.03 -2.09 17.08
N VAL A 383 42.77 -1.08 17.91
CA VAL A 383 42.25 0.23 17.49
C VAL A 383 43.09 1.38 18.05
N TYR A 384 42.96 2.56 17.46
CA TYR A 384 43.53 3.77 18.06
C TYR A 384 42.84 4.11 19.39
N PRO A 385 43.57 4.56 20.43
CA PRO A 385 43.03 4.91 21.74
C PRO A 385 41.79 5.83 21.75
N ASN A 386 41.72 6.79 20.83
CA ASN A 386 40.56 7.69 20.71
C ASN A 386 39.29 6.98 20.20
N LEU A 387 39.42 5.87 19.47
CA LEU A 387 38.30 5.07 18.95
C LEU A 387 37.92 3.91 19.88
N TYR A 388 38.67 3.68 20.97
CA TYR A 388 38.43 2.57 21.89
C TYR A 388 36.98 2.52 22.39
N LEU A 389 36.41 3.66 22.78
CA LEU A 389 35.03 3.73 23.26
C LEU A 389 34.01 3.53 22.16
N ASP A 390 34.29 3.99 20.94
CA ASP A 390 33.39 3.80 19.80
C ASP A 390 33.25 2.31 19.49
N TYR A 391 34.37 1.58 19.45
CA TYR A 391 34.37 0.13 19.24
C TYR A 391 33.81 -0.63 20.44
N LYS A 392 34.19 -0.26 21.67
CA LYS A 392 33.77 -0.97 22.89
C LYS A 392 32.28 -0.80 23.23
N ASN A 393 31.72 0.37 22.96
CA ASN A 393 30.29 0.63 23.19
C ASN A 393 29.42 0.23 21.99
N ASN A 394 30.02 -0.12 20.86
CA ASN A 394 29.28 -0.60 19.70
C ASN A 394 28.82 -2.04 19.93
N TYR A 395 27.54 -2.30 19.66
CA TYR A 395 26.90 -3.59 19.87
C TYR A 395 27.57 -4.75 19.09
N TYR A 396 28.17 -4.47 17.92
CA TYR A 396 28.81 -5.49 17.09
C TYR A 396 30.29 -5.64 17.41
N TRP A 397 31.02 -4.52 17.41
CA TRP A 397 32.46 -4.53 17.65
C TRP A 397 32.81 -4.85 19.10
N GLY A 398 32.01 -4.40 20.07
CA GLY A 398 32.28 -4.51 21.51
C GLY A 398 32.24 -5.92 22.09
N ASN A 399 31.74 -6.90 21.33
CA ASN A 399 31.73 -8.32 21.71
C ASN A 399 33.10 -9.00 21.50
N HIS A 400 34.06 -8.30 20.89
CA HIS A 400 35.43 -8.77 20.69
C HIS A 400 36.37 -8.22 21.77
N ASN A 401 37.57 -8.79 21.86
CA ASN A 401 38.61 -8.23 22.71
C ASN A 401 39.17 -6.95 22.07
N ILE A 402 38.60 -5.79 22.42
CA ILE A 402 39.06 -4.49 21.93
C ILE A 402 40.31 -4.06 22.71
N VAL A 403 41.42 -3.86 22.00
CA VAL A 403 42.69 -3.38 22.56
C VAL A 403 43.04 -2.04 21.93
N ALA A 404 43.34 -1.05 22.78
CA ALA A 404 43.73 0.30 22.40
C ALA A 404 45.26 0.46 22.40
N ASP A 405 45.95 -0.29 21.55
CA ASP A 405 47.41 -0.35 21.49
C ASP A 405 48.01 0.16 20.18
N LEU A 406 47.18 0.64 19.24
CA LEU A 406 47.70 1.35 18.07
C LEU A 406 48.26 2.71 18.50
N GLU A 407 49.45 3.06 18.01
CA GLU A 407 50.07 4.34 18.33
C GLU A 407 49.25 5.50 17.72
N LEU A 408 48.60 6.28 18.59
CA LEU A 408 47.93 7.54 18.24
C LEU A 408 48.84 8.72 18.61
N GLU A 409 49.04 9.64 17.68
CA GLU A 409 49.80 10.87 17.90
C GLU A 409 48.94 11.92 18.64
N ILE A 410 48.97 11.91 19.98
CA ILE A 410 48.31 12.95 20.79
C ILE A 410 49.20 14.21 20.83
N THR A 411 48.67 15.30 20.29
CA THR A 411 49.29 16.63 20.39
C THR A 411 49.15 17.21 21.80
N ASN A 412 50.03 18.16 22.17
CA ASN A 412 49.91 18.88 23.43
C ASN A 412 48.57 19.61 23.58
N GLU A 413 48.09 20.26 22.52
CA GLU A 413 46.82 21.01 22.53
C GLU A 413 45.65 20.09 22.88
N GLN A 414 45.57 18.92 22.24
CA GLN A 414 44.53 17.92 22.53
C GLN A 414 44.63 17.42 23.98
N LEU A 415 45.83 17.11 24.47
CA LEU A 415 45.99 16.68 25.86
C LEU A 415 45.54 17.76 26.86
N GLN A 416 45.84 19.03 26.60
CA GLN A 416 45.40 20.15 27.46
C GLN A 416 43.88 20.36 27.41
N GLU A 417 43.25 20.18 26.25
CA GLU A 417 41.79 20.17 26.13
C GLU A 417 41.16 19.06 26.98
N TYR A 418 41.68 17.83 26.89
CA TYR A 418 41.22 16.71 27.72
C TYR A 418 41.43 16.95 29.21
N ILE A 419 42.59 17.49 29.62
CA ILE A 419 42.85 17.87 31.01
C ILE A 419 41.81 18.89 31.49
N ALA A 420 41.48 19.90 30.68
CA ALA A 420 40.48 20.90 31.02
C ALA A 420 39.08 20.27 31.15
N THR A 421 38.66 19.46 30.17
CA THR A 421 37.38 18.74 30.19
C THR A 421 37.24 17.82 31.40
N TYR A 422 38.27 17.02 31.71
CA TYR A 422 38.23 16.06 32.81
C TYR A 422 38.41 16.71 34.18
N SER A 423 39.07 17.86 34.25
CA SER A 423 39.13 18.67 35.49
C SER A 423 37.79 19.27 35.88
N ALA A 424 36.91 19.57 34.90
CA ALA A 424 35.61 20.19 35.14
C ALA A 424 34.54 19.21 35.64
N ILE A 425 34.74 17.91 35.43
CA ILE A 425 33.78 16.86 35.80
C ILE A 425 34.26 16.00 36.99
N LEU A 426 35.36 16.40 37.64
CA LEU A 426 35.90 15.70 38.80
C LEU A 426 34.95 15.91 40.00
N PRO A 427 34.45 14.84 40.64
CA PRO A 427 33.59 14.97 41.81
C PRO A 427 34.32 15.62 42.99
N THR A 428 33.59 16.46 43.72
CA THR A 428 34.04 17.18 44.92
C THR A 428 34.17 16.23 46.11
N ASP A 429 35.01 16.57 47.10
CA ASP A 429 35.25 15.70 48.26
C ASP A 429 33.99 15.47 49.14
N GLU A 430 32.95 16.30 48.99
CA GLU A 430 31.65 16.14 49.65
C GLU A 430 30.73 15.08 48.96
N GLU A 431 31.00 14.77 47.68
CA GLU A 431 30.27 13.77 46.89
C GLU A 431 30.82 12.34 47.09
N ILE A 432 31.88 12.19 47.89
CA ILE A 432 32.54 10.91 48.18
C ILE A 432 31.94 10.28 49.45
N GLY A 433 31.19 9.19 49.29
CA GLY A 433 30.82 8.28 50.39
C GLY A 433 29.66 8.71 51.29
N THR A 434 28.85 9.69 50.88
CA THR A 434 27.69 10.19 51.67
C THR A 434 26.35 9.54 51.31
N ASP A 435 26.26 8.79 50.20
CA ASP A 435 25.10 8.01 49.75
C ASP A 435 25.58 6.71 49.04
N PRO A 436 24.92 5.54 49.14
CA PRO A 436 25.47 4.24 48.70
C PRO A 436 25.61 3.99 47.19
N GLY A 437 25.72 5.04 46.37
CA GLY A 437 25.98 4.92 44.93
C GLY A 437 26.52 6.19 44.27
N TYR A 438 27.33 6.95 45.01
CA TYR A 438 28.28 7.89 44.41
C TYR A 438 29.72 7.32 44.48
N TYR A 439 30.57 7.85 43.60
CA TYR A 439 31.92 7.41 43.28
C TYR A 439 32.72 6.84 44.47
N THR A 440 33.33 5.66 44.28
CA THR A 440 34.17 5.08 45.34
C THR A 440 35.43 5.91 45.55
N ALA A 441 35.90 6.02 46.79
CA ALA A 441 37.15 6.72 47.08
C ALA A 441 38.34 6.15 46.26
N ALA A 442 38.34 4.86 45.96
CA ALA A 442 39.38 4.21 45.16
C ALA A 442 39.35 4.64 43.68
N SER A 443 38.18 4.65 43.03
CA SER A 443 38.06 5.07 41.63
C SER A 443 38.23 6.58 41.45
N VAL A 444 37.77 7.39 42.41
CA VAL A 444 38.03 8.84 42.42
C VAL A 444 39.52 9.12 42.61
N ASN A 445 40.21 8.38 43.48
CA ASN A 445 41.65 8.54 43.67
C ASN A 445 42.44 8.10 42.42
N ALA A 446 42.07 6.98 41.78
CA ALA A 446 42.69 6.55 40.53
C ALA A 446 42.49 7.59 39.40
N PHE A 447 41.30 8.20 39.30
CA PHE A 447 41.03 9.26 38.33
C PHE A 447 41.75 10.57 38.68
N LYS A 448 41.85 10.92 39.97
CA LYS A 448 42.66 12.05 40.46
C LYS A 448 44.15 11.84 40.17
N ASP A 449 44.65 10.62 40.32
CA ASP A 449 46.05 10.26 40.05
C ASP A 449 46.35 10.30 38.54
N ALA A 450 45.46 9.76 37.70
CA ALA A 450 45.57 9.84 36.24
C ALA A 450 45.52 11.29 35.74
N LEU A 451 44.59 12.10 36.27
CA LEU A 451 44.48 13.52 35.97
C LEU A 451 45.67 14.32 36.51
N GLY A 452 46.22 13.93 37.66
CA GLY A 452 47.42 14.49 38.24
C GLY A 452 48.67 14.18 37.40
N TYR A 453 48.79 12.95 36.90
CA TYR A 453 49.84 12.55 35.96
C TYR A 453 49.73 13.32 34.65
N ALA A 454 48.54 13.43 34.06
CA ALA A 454 48.34 14.21 32.84
C ALA A 454 48.68 15.70 33.04
N LYS A 455 48.31 16.29 34.19
CA LYS A 455 48.66 17.67 34.55
C LYS A 455 50.13 17.90 34.84
N SER A 456 50.89 16.86 35.18
CA SER A 456 52.32 16.98 35.48
C SER A 456 53.19 16.98 34.23
N LEU A 457 52.64 16.56 33.09
CA LEU A 457 53.30 16.63 31.79
C LEU A 457 53.38 18.08 31.32
N ASP A 458 54.59 18.54 31.02
CA ASP A 458 54.84 19.86 30.44
C ASP A 458 54.85 19.80 28.91
N GLU A 459 55.12 20.95 28.27
CA GLU A 459 55.13 21.04 26.81
C GLU A 459 56.21 20.17 26.12
N ASN A 460 57.20 19.68 26.87
CA ASN A 460 58.30 18.83 26.40
C ASN A 460 58.06 17.34 26.60
N ALA A 461 56.89 16.93 27.13
CA ALA A 461 56.52 15.53 27.26
C ALA A 461 56.59 14.80 25.91
N THR A 462 57.18 13.60 25.93
CA THR A 462 57.31 12.76 24.73
C THR A 462 55.93 12.30 24.25
N MET A 463 55.83 11.96 22.95
CA MET A 463 54.58 11.46 22.37
C MET A 463 54.01 10.27 23.17
N ALA A 464 54.87 9.36 23.60
CA ALA A 464 54.49 8.19 24.41
C ALA A 464 53.93 8.57 25.78
N GLU A 465 54.50 9.58 26.45
CA GLU A 465 54.01 10.08 27.74
C GLU A 465 52.63 10.73 27.59
N ARG A 466 52.40 11.47 26.51
CA ARG A 466 51.10 12.10 26.23
C ARG A 466 50.01 11.10 25.90
N SER A 467 50.30 10.11 25.06
CA SER A 467 49.35 9.04 24.73
C SER A 467 49.05 8.16 25.94
N LYS A 468 50.04 7.91 26.81
CA LYS A 468 49.83 7.23 28.10
C LYS A 468 48.94 8.04 29.05
N ALA A 469 49.21 9.34 29.22
CA ALA A 469 48.39 10.19 30.08
C ALA A 469 46.93 10.29 29.62
N TYR A 470 46.73 10.36 28.29
CA TYR A 470 45.40 10.31 27.69
C TYR A 470 44.67 8.98 27.96
N LEU A 471 45.37 7.85 27.80
CA LEU A 471 44.81 6.53 28.06
C LEU A 471 44.44 6.34 29.54
N ASP A 472 45.35 6.71 30.46
CA ASP A 472 45.11 6.61 31.90
C ASP A 472 43.89 7.45 32.32
N LEU A 473 43.70 8.64 31.74
CA LEU A 473 42.53 9.51 31.96
C LEU A 473 41.22 8.87 31.50
N ILE A 474 41.19 8.28 30.31
CA ILE A 474 39.99 7.64 29.75
C ILE A 474 39.63 6.38 30.52
N VAL A 475 40.62 5.55 30.84
CA VAL A 475 40.42 4.31 31.59
C VAL A 475 39.91 4.61 33.00
N ALA A 476 40.58 5.50 33.73
CA ALA A 476 40.20 5.83 35.10
C ALA A 476 38.84 6.55 35.20
N LYS A 477 38.42 7.29 34.17
CA LYS A 477 37.06 7.84 34.09
C LYS A 477 35.99 6.76 33.98
N ASN A 478 36.23 5.70 33.23
CA ASN A 478 35.21 4.68 32.96
C ASN A 478 34.97 3.74 34.16
N ASP A 479 35.91 3.68 35.11
CA ASP A 479 35.75 3.00 36.41
C ASP A 479 34.85 3.75 37.43
N LEU A 480 34.25 4.88 37.04
CA LEU A 480 33.40 5.75 37.90
C LEU A 480 31.87 5.51 37.77
N SER A 481 31.40 4.28 37.61
CA SER A 481 29.98 3.97 37.32
C SER A 481 29.23 3.22 38.44
N ILE A 482 28.01 3.68 38.84
CA ILE A 482 26.75 2.94 39.19
C ILE A 482 25.92 3.34 40.46
N ASN A 483 24.58 3.31 40.31
CA ASN A 483 23.47 4.05 40.96
C ASN A 483 22.81 3.43 42.25
N PRO A 484 22.42 4.23 43.26
CA PRO A 484 21.52 3.87 44.36
C PRO A 484 20.05 4.32 44.12
N LEU A 485 19.06 3.71 44.80
CA LEU A 485 17.62 4.02 44.63
C LEU A 485 16.95 4.76 45.84
N ASN A 486 17.30 4.47 47.10
CA ASN A 486 17.04 5.24 48.37
C ASN A 486 17.24 4.36 49.65
N GLU A 487 17.22 4.96 50.86
CA GLU A 487 17.53 4.34 52.17
C GLU A 487 16.98 2.90 52.35
N GLY A 488 17.91 1.94 52.43
CA GLY A 488 17.65 0.53 52.74
C GLY A 488 17.45 -0.38 51.53
N TYR A 489 17.42 0.15 50.30
CA TYR A 489 17.20 -0.61 49.06
C TYR A 489 18.40 -0.49 48.10
N TYR A 490 18.87 -1.64 47.61
CA TYR A 490 20.09 -1.75 46.80
C TYR A 490 19.84 -2.61 45.57
N TYR A 491 20.66 -2.44 44.52
CA TYR A 491 20.77 -3.42 43.45
C TYR A 491 22.22 -3.80 43.20
N ILE A 492 22.46 -5.06 42.81
CA ILE A 492 23.75 -5.52 42.28
C ILE A 492 23.60 -5.69 40.76
N GLU A 493 24.52 -5.12 40.00
CA GLU A 493 24.70 -5.44 38.59
C GLU A 493 25.99 -6.24 38.36
N ASN A 494 25.95 -7.09 37.33
CA ASN A 494 27.14 -7.77 36.86
C ASN A 494 28.05 -6.74 36.15
N ILE A 495 29.17 -6.42 36.77
CA ILE A 495 30.06 -5.33 36.34
C ILE A 495 30.95 -5.72 35.13
N ASN A 496 30.92 -6.99 34.71
CA ASN A 496 31.59 -7.42 33.48
C ASN A 496 30.60 -7.35 32.31
N LYS A 497 30.52 -6.18 31.67
CA LYS A 497 29.94 -6.07 30.33
C LYS A 497 30.80 -6.88 29.35
N GLY A 498 30.28 -8.02 28.90
CA GLY A 498 30.76 -8.67 27.68
C GLY A 498 31.60 -9.96 27.80
N GLN A 499 31.56 -10.73 28.89
CA GLN A 499 32.11 -12.09 28.87
C GLN A 499 31.11 -13.12 29.41
N MET A 500 30.80 -14.12 28.58
CA MET A 500 30.39 -15.43 29.10
C MET A 500 31.58 -16.00 29.90
N LEU A 501 31.39 -16.21 31.20
CA LEU A 501 32.28 -17.07 31.98
C LEU A 501 32.07 -18.52 31.51
N TYR A 502 32.87 -18.98 30.55
CA TYR A 502 33.12 -20.40 30.40
C TYR A 502 34.08 -20.84 31.51
N ALA A 503 33.54 -21.43 32.58
CA ALA A 503 34.32 -22.31 33.41
C ALA A 503 34.34 -23.69 32.75
N GLU A 504 35.41 -23.99 32.01
CA GLU A 504 35.71 -25.35 31.57
C GLU A 504 36.19 -26.23 32.75
N ALA A 505 35.99 -27.53 32.56
CA ALA A 505 36.48 -28.69 33.31
C ALA A 505 35.57 -29.18 34.47
N ALA A 506 35.23 -30.46 34.59
CA ALA A 506 35.63 -31.66 33.84
C ALA A 506 34.55 -32.74 34.01
N TYR A 507 34.48 -33.63 33.03
CA TYR A 507 33.79 -34.91 33.11
C TYR A 507 34.11 -35.64 34.42
N ALA A 508 33.09 -35.87 35.25
CA ALA A 508 33.04 -36.99 36.18
C ALA A 508 31.60 -37.49 36.24
N ALA A 509 31.47 -38.82 36.16
CA ALA A 509 30.26 -39.53 35.80
C ALA A 509 29.12 -39.43 36.84
N GLU A 510 27.89 -39.60 36.31
CA GLU A 510 26.66 -39.99 37.00
C GLU A 510 25.97 -38.97 37.92
N GLY A 511 24.84 -38.44 37.44
CA GLY A 511 23.79 -37.81 38.25
C GLY A 511 23.41 -36.41 37.77
N GLY A 512 22.24 -36.27 37.15
CA GLY A 512 21.87 -35.10 36.35
C GLY A 512 21.58 -33.79 37.09
N LEU A 513 21.61 -32.71 36.31
CA LEU A 513 20.94 -31.42 36.52
C LEU A 513 20.89 -30.69 35.16
N GLY A 514 19.70 -30.21 34.78
CA GLY A 514 19.50 -29.42 33.56
C GLY A 514 20.03 -28.01 33.71
N ILE A 515 20.75 -27.54 32.69
CA ILE A 515 21.27 -26.19 32.55
C ILE A 515 20.09 -25.24 32.28
N ALA A 516 19.96 -24.17 33.05
CA ALA A 516 19.09 -23.04 32.75
C ALA A 516 19.92 -21.99 32.00
N ASP A 517 19.43 -21.54 30.84
CA ASP A 517 20.02 -20.42 30.10
C ASP A 517 19.90 -19.13 30.93
N PHE A 518 21.03 -18.62 31.39
CA PHE A 518 21.12 -17.32 32.07
C PHE A 518 21.32 -16.24 31.00
N ASN A 519 20.28 -15.43 30.77
CA ASN A 519 20.35 -14.29 29.86
C ASN A 519 21.13 -13.13 30.50
N ALA A 520 22.30 -12.81 29.97
CA ALA A 520 23.28 -11.89 30.56
C ALA A 520 22.96 -10.39 30.37
N GLU A 521 21.88 -10.01 29.68
CA GLU A 521 21.66 -8.59 29.37
C GLU A 521 20.67 -7.85 30.30
N LYS A 522 19.95 -8.55 31.20
CA LYS A 522 18.94 -7.89 32.07
C LYS A 522 18.76 -8.55 33.44
N THR A 523 19.74 -8.51 34.33
CA THR A 523 19.44 -8.85 35.75
C THR A 523 20.12 -7.90 36.72
N LYS A 524 19.32 -6.92 37.20
CA LYS A 524 19.58 -6.18 38.43
C LYS A 524 18.95 -6.96 39.57
N PHE A 525 19.73 -7.36 40.58
CA PHE A 525 19.19 -8.07 41.75
C PHE A 525 18.87 -7.07 42.86
N TYR A 526 17.59 -6.84 43.13
CA TYR A 526 17.14 -5.83 44.10
C TYR A 526 16.87 -6.45 45.46
N PHE A 527 17.41 -5.86 46.53
CA PHE A 527 17.21 -6.36 47.89
C PHE A 527 17.12 -5.24 48.92
N LYS A 528 16.44 -5.53 50.04
CA LYS A 528 16.31 -4.63 51.18
C LYS A 528 17.11 -5.15 52.37
N LEU A 529 17.98 -4.32 52.95
CA LEU A 529 18.71 -4.63 54.18
C LEU A 529 17.99 -4.01 55.38
N THR A 530 17.61 -4.84 56.36
CA THR A 530 16.91 -4.39 57.57
C THR A 530 17.66 -4.85 58.82
N ARG A 531 17.88 -3.93 59.77
CA ARG A 531 18.60 -4.20 61.02
C ARG A 531 17.62 -4.59 62.13
N LYS A 532 17.86 -5.72 62.80
CA LYS A 532 17.12 -6.13 64.02
C LYS A 532 18.12 -6.55 65.09
N GLY A 533 18.26 -5.73 66.13
CA GLY A 533 19.32 -5.93 67.14
C GLY A 533 20.73 -5.70 66.57
N SER A 534 21.70 -6.54 66.94
CA SER A 534 23.09 -6.49 66.44
C SER A 534 23.26 -7.03 65.01
N ASN A 535 22.23 -7.68 64.46
CA ASN A 535 22.35 -8.47 63.23
C ASN A 535 21.61 -7.79 62.06
N TRP A 536 22.16 -8.00 60.87
CA TRP A 536 21.60 -7.54 59.60
C TRP A 536 20.85 -8.67 58.90
N TYR A 537 19.69 -8.33 58.34
CA TYR A 537 18.80 -9.26 57.66
C TYR A 537 18.56 -8.78 56.23
N MET A 538 18.62 -9.70 55.27
CA MET A 538 18.36 -9.42 53.86
C MET A 538 16.98 -9.96 53.48
N GLN A 539 16.17 -9.12 52.85
CA GLN A 539 14.81 -9.45 52.42
C GLN A 539 14.72 -9.37 50.89
N ASN A 540 14.31 -10.47 50.25
CA ASN A 540 14.02 -10.54 48.81
C ASN A 540 12.63 -9.93 48.54
N MET A 541 12.53 -9.06 47.52
CA MET A 541 11.27 -8.40 47.17
C MET A 541 10.48 -9.26 46.18
N LYS A 542 9.24 -9.65 46.55
CA LYS A 542 8.30 -10.37 45.68
C LYS A 542 7.98 -9.55 44.42
N ASN A 543 8.68 -9.82 43.33
CA ASN A 543 8.22 -9.82 41.92
C ASN A 543 9.39 -9.97 40.93
N SER A 544 10.31 -10.89 41.21
CA SER A 544 11.29 -11.36 40.22
C SER A 544 10.79 -12.70 39.69
N MET A 545 10.53 -12.77 38.40
CA MET A 545 9.95 -13.94 37.72
C MET A 545 10.84 -15.19 37.82
N TYR A 546 10.18 -16.36 37.92
CA TYR A 546 10.64 -17.74 37.86
C TYR A 546 11.41 -18.35 39.06
N ALA A 547 10.62 -18.90 40.01
CA ALA A 547 10.83 -20.23 40.57
C ALA A 547 9.45 -20.85 40.89
N GLY A 548 9.25 -22.13 40.60
CA GLY A 548 7.94 -22.78 40.51
C GLY A 548 7.01 -22.66 41.72
N THR A 549 5.72 -22.81 41.45
CA THR A 549 4.62 -22.81 42.43
C THR A 549 4.86 -23.86 43.53
N PRO A 550 4.72 -23.52 44.83
CA PRO A 550 4.48 -24.52 45.85
C PRO A 550 3.03 -24.98 45.74
N VAL A 551 2.84 -26.29 45.55
CA VAL A 551 1.54 -26.92 45.77
C VAL A 551 1.32 -26.98 47.29
N ASN A 552 0.16 -26.44 47.71
CA ASN A 552 -0.41 -26.38 49.06
C ASN A 552 -0.10 -25.11 49.87
N GLY A 553 -1.16 -24.35 50.13
CA GLY A 553 -1.13 -23.10 50.87
C GLY A 553 -0.58 -23.25 52.29
N ASN A 554 0.51 -22.54 52.55
CA ASN A 554 0.85 -21.86 53.80
C ASN A 554 1.95 -20.83 53.52
N THR A 555 1.75 -19.61 54.00
CA THR A 555 2.67 -18.48 53.81
C THR A 555 3.94 -18.68 54.66
N VAL A 556 5.13 -18.64 54.05
CA VAL A 556 6.41 -18.52 54.77
C VAL A 556 7.17 -17.32 54.19
N ASN A 557 7.44 -16.32 55.03
CA ASN A 557 8.43 -15.27 54.74
C ASN A 557 9.79 -15.82 55.17
N GLU A 558 10.67 -16.17 54.22
CA GLU A 558 12.04 -16.56 54.54
C GLU A 558 12.89 -15.32 54.79
N TYR A 559 13.47 -15.24 55.99
CA TYR A 559 14.51 -14.28 56.36
C TYR A 559 15.83 -15.03 56.46
N ILE A 560 16.83 -14.63 55.67
CA ILE A 560 18.18 -15.18 55.80
C ILE A 560 18.89 -14.44 56.95
N THR A 561 19.33 -15.20 57.96
CA THR A 561 20.17 -14.65 59.05
C THR A 561 21.62 -14.82 58.65
N LEU A 562 22.34 -13.72 58.48
CA LEU A 562 23.77 -13.71 58.15
C LEU A 562 24.59 -13.80 59.45
N THR A 563 24.89 -15.02 59.88
CA THR A 563 25.89 -15.27 60.93
C THR A 563 26.74 -16.46 60.51
N GLU A 564 28.00 -16.15 60.13
CA GLU A 564 29.19 -17.01 60.02
C GLU A 564 29.02 -18.24 59.09
N ASN A 565 29.56 -18.28 57.86
CA ASN A 565 30.99 -18.51 57.56
C ASN A 565 31.28 -18.50 56.02
N PRO A 566 32.48 -18.81 55.50
CA PRO A 566 33.43 -17.89 54.93
C PRO A 566 33.65 -18.17 53.43
N GLU A 567 32.63 -18.16 52.58
CA GLU A 567 32.79 -17.78 51.14
C GLU A 567 32.19 -16.41 50.86
N PHE A 568 31.58 -15.83 51.90
CA PHE A 568 32.00 -14.53 52.42
C PHE A 568 33.45 -14.52 52.94
N ALA A 569 34.37 -15.36 52.39
CA ALA A 569 35.80 -15.39 52.69
C ALA A 569 36.71 -16.32 51.81
N GLN A 570 37.55 -15.95 50.83
CA GLN A 570 38.52 -14.85 50.65
C GLN A 570 37.89 -13.48 50.57
N VAL A 571 37.66 -12.75 51.67
CA VAL A 571 37.79 -12.80 53.16
C VAL A 571 38.32 -14.06 53.97
N ILE A 572 38.73 -15.26 53.46
CA ILE A 572 39.69 -16.31 53.91
C ILE A 572 39.28 -17.76 53.49
N THR A 573 39.94 -18.40 52.53
CA THR A 573 41.29 -18.92 52.82
C THR A 573 42.19 -18.87 51.59
N TRP A 574 43.21 -18.01 51.50
CA TRP A 574 44.58 -18.22 52.02
C TRP A 574 45.07 -19.68 52.24
N ILE A 575 44.20 -20.70 52.29
CA ILE A 575 44.51 -22.07 52.71
C ILE A 575 43.46 -23.02 52.11
N LYS A 576 43.78 -23.59 50.95
CA LYS A 576 43.23 -24.86 50.46
C LYS A 576 43.26 -25.94 51.57
N GLY A 577 42.28 -26.86 51.57
CA GLY A 577 42.54 -28.22 52.05
C GLY A 577 41.35 -29.10 52.49
N GLY A 578 40.57 -29.65 51.55
CA GLY A 578 40.09 -31.04 51.63
C GLY A 578 38.62 -31.38 52.01
N GLN A 579 37.86 -31.82 50.99
CA GLN A 579 37.00 -33.03 50.89
C GLN A 579 35.51 -33.15 51.40
N PHE A 580 34.62 -33.52 50.44
CA PHE A 580 33.39 -34.41 50.41
C PHE A 580 32.16 -34.14 51.34
N THR A 581 30.89 -34.61 51.18
CA THR A 581 29.78 -34.92 50.18
C THR A 581 28.60 -35.52 50.99
N LEU A 582 27.29 -35.43 50.60
CA LEU A 582 26.18 -36.39 50.97
C LEU A 582 24.78 -35.99 50.39
N GLN A 583 23.67 -36.72 50.61
CA GLN A 583 23.05 -37.88 49.91
C GLN A 583 21.53 -38.02 50.30
N SER A 584 20.67 -38.56 49.41
CA SER A 584 19.34 -39.26 49.57
C SER A 584 17.98 -38.52 49.78
N LEU A 585 16.95 -38.88 48.98
CA LEU A 585 15.76 -39.69 49.36
C LEU A 585 14.74 -39.94 48.20
N TYR A 586 14.25 -41.17 48.09
CA TYR A 586 13.28 -41.72 47.10
C TYR A 586 12.28 -42.62 47.84
N ASP A 587 10.97 -42.44 47.64
CA ASP A 587 9.85 -43.41 47.81
C ASP A 587 8.64 -42.84 47.02
N GLY A 588 7.74 -43.55 46.33
CA GLY A 588 7.60 -44.96 46.06
C GLY A 588 6.26 -45.58 46.53
N THR A 589 5.08 -45.22 46.00
CA THR A 589 3.91 -46.15 45.90
C THR A 589 2.80 -45.72 44.90
N ASN A 590 2.20 -46.73 44.24
CA ASN A 590 1.22 -46.70 43.15
C ASN A 590 -0.22 -46.30 43.55
N ALA A 591 -0.92 -45.55 42.67
CA ALA A 591 -2.38 -45.64 42.49
C ALA A 591 -2.77 -45.31 41.02
N SER A 592 -3.71 -46.09 40.50
CA SER A 592 -4.15 -46.23 39.10
C SER A 592 -4.82 -45.01 38.45
N LEU A 593 -4.58 -44.86 37.14
CA LEU A 593 -5.04 -43.85 36.17
C LEU A 593 -6.55 -43.52 36.22
N PRO A 594 -6.92 -42.24 35.99
CA PRO A 594 -7.41 -41.87 34.66
C PRO A 594 -6.81 -40.53 34.15
N TYR A 595 -6.89 -40.32 32.84
CA TYR A 595 -6.40 -39.18 32.04
C TYR A 595 -4.98 -39.30 31.46
N SER A 596 -4.95 -39.39 30.13
CA SER A 596 -3.79 -39.31 29.26
C SER A 596 -3.08 -37.96 29.45
N VAL A 597 -1.78 -38.03 29.75
CA VAL A 597 -0.88 -36.89 29.89
C VAL A 597 -0.64 -36.26 28.52
N SER A 598 -0.81 -34.95 28.43
CA SER A 598 -0.94 -34.16 27.20
C SER A 598 0.38 -33.49 26.78
N GLY A 599 0.88 -33.79 25.57
CA GLY A 599 1.83 -32.99 24.78
C GLY A 599 3.32 -33.20 25.09
N GLY A 600 4.08 -33.72 24.12
CA GLY A 600 5.52 -33.95 24.26
C GLY A 600 6.23 -34.21 22.94
N TRP A 601 7.55 -33.94 22.92
CA TRP A 601 8.43 -34.31 21.82
C TRP A 601 8.67 -35.82 21.85
N VAL A 602 8.45 -36.49 20.72
CA VAL A 602 8.71 -37.92 20.59
C VAL A 602 9.97 -38.09 19.75
N LEU A 603 10.92 -38.86 20.30
CA LEU A 603 12.18 -39.20 19.65
C LEU A 603 11.92 -40.37 18.69
N LEU A 604 12.09 -40.15 17.38
CA LEU A 604 11.94 -41.19 16.37
C LEU A 604 13.29 -41.49 15.74
N LYS A 605 13.55 -42.78 15.48
CA LYS A 605 14.76 -43.28 14.83
C LYS A 605 14.35 -43.99 13.54
N GLU A 606 14.69 -43.38 12.41
CA GLU A 606 14.62 -44.00 11.08
C GLU A 606 15.98 -43.82 10.39
N ASP A 607 16.50 -44.91 9.83
CA ASP A 607 17.73 -44.97 9.02
C ASP A 607 18.91 -44.14 9.54
N ASP A 608 19.43 -44.55 10.70
CA ASP A 608 20.63 -44.04 11.37
C ASP A 608 20.64 -42.55 11.71
N ARG A 609 19.46 -41.90 11.70
CA ARG A 609 19.27 -40.55 12.25
C ARG A 609 18.18 -40.54 13.30
N ILE A 610 18.42 -39.76 14.34
CA ILE A 610 17.49 -39.56 15.45
C ILE A 610 17.04 -38.10 15.40
N TYR A 611 15.73 -37.87 15.37
CA TYR A 611 15.17 -36.52 15.43
C TYR A 611 13.91 -36.46 16.28
N TRP A 612 13.64 -35.26 16.79
CA TRP A 612 12.53 -34.94 17.66
C TRP A 612 11.34 -34.45 16.83
N ARG A 613 10.15 -35.02 17.02
CA ARG A 613 8.90 -34.53 16.43
C ARG A 613 7.92 -34.13 17.53
N PHE A 614 7.45 -32.88 17.51
CA PHE A 614 6.47 -32.35 18.48
C PHE A 614 5.07 -32.85 18.13
N HIS A 615 4.37 -33.46 19.10
CA HIS A 615 2.98 -33.86 18.95
C HIS A 615 2.11 -32.94 19.84
N PRO A 616 1.28 -32.05 19.28
CA PRO A 616 0.54 -31.07 20.07
C PRO A 616 -0.63 -31.73 20.80
N ALA A 617 -0.81 -31.39 22.07
CA ALA A 617 -2.05 -31.65 22.80
C ALA A 617 -2.77 -30.33 23.07
N GLN A 618 -4.09 -30.37 22.91
CA GLN A 618 -4.99 -29.21 22.98
C GLN A 618 -5.20 -28.69 24.41
N SER A 619 -5.33 -27.36 24.51
CA SER A 619 -5.96 -26.55 25.58
C SER A 619 -5.18 -26.29 26.89
N GLY A 620 -4.97 -24.99 27.18
CA GLY A 620 -4.50 -24.47 28.47
C GLY A 620 -3.99 -23.03 28.33
N LYS A 621 -4.67 -22.07 28.98
CA LYS A 621 -4.53 -20.61 28.85
C LYS A 621 -3.12 -20.10 29.20
N PHE A 622 -2.49 -19.36 28.28
CA PHE A 622 -1.45 -18.38 28.61
C PHE A 622 -2.13 -17.02 28.71
N GLU A 623 -2.02 -16.33 29.85
CA GLU A 623 -2.24 -14.88 29.91
C GLU A 623 -1.08 -14.22 29.15
N GLN A 624 -1.23 -14.12 27.83
CA GLN A 624 -0.46 -13.16 27.03
C GLN A 624 -1.43 -12.02 26.73
N ASP A 625 -1.39 -10.98 27.55
CA ASP A 625 -1.98 -9.70 27.20
C ASP A 625 -1.34 -9.26 25.88
N PHE A 626 -2.11 -9.38 24.79
CA PHE A 626 -1.74 -8.86 23.49
C PHE A 626 -1.88 -7.34 23.53
N ASN A 627 -0.84 -6.71 24.04
CA ASN A 627 -0.72 -5.28 24.17
C ASN A 627 0.55 -4.80 23.47
N ILE A 628 0.58 -3.50 23.17
CA ILE A 628 1.66 -2.64 22.62
C ILE A 628 3.12 -3.02 22.99
N GLU A 629 3.32 -3.89 23.98
CA GLU A 629 4.59 -4.38 24.46
C GLU A 629 5.16 -5.58 23.66
N ASN A 630 4.41 -6.20 22.74
CA ASN A 630 4.94 -7.31 21.92
C ASN A 630 6.02 -6.83 20.96
N ILE A 631 7.28 -7.16 21.24
CA ILE A 631 8.44 -6.73 20.47
C ILE A 631 8.37 -7.19 19.00
N ARG A 632 7.81 -8.37 18.71
CA ARG A 632 7.70 -8.90 17.35
C ARG A 632 6.76 -8.09 16.46
N VAL A 633 5.73 -7.50 17.05
CA VAL A 633 4.83 -6.58 16.36
C VAL A 633 5.54 -5.25 16.07
N ARG A 634 6.38 -4.78 17.01
CA ARG A 634 7.21 -3.58 16.85
C ARG A 634 8.30 -3.78 15.78
N GLU A 635 8.85 -4.99 15.68
CA GLU A 635 9.85 -5.39 14.69
C GLU A 635 9.24 -5.54 13.29
N TYR A 636 8.11 -6.25 13.16
CA TYR A 636 7.42 -6.44 11.87
C TYR A 636 6.97 -5.11 11.24
N MET A 637 6.48 -4.16 12.04
CA MET A 637 6.10 -2.83 11.55
C MET A 637 7.31 -1.98 11.11
N ALA A 638 8.52 -2.29 11.59
CA ALA A 638 9.75 -1.56 11.25
C ALA A 638 10.49 -2.18 10.05
N GLU A 639 10.25 -3.45 9.71
CA GLU A 639 11.00 -4.20 8.69
C GLU A 639 10.33 -4.26 7.31
N VAL A 640 9.00 -4.20 7.22
CA VAL A 640 8.33 -4.52 5.96
C VAL A 640 8.22 -3.28 5.07
N THR A 641 9.08 -3.21 4.07
CA THR A 641 8.82 -2.43 2.85
C THR A 641 8.53 -3.44 1.75
N TYR A 642 7.29 -3.56 1.29
CA TYR A 642 7.00 -4.41 0.13
C TYR A 642 7.50 -3.71 -1.12
N THR A 643 8.78 -3.89 -1.44
CA THR A 643 9.23 -3.81 -2.82
C THR A 643 8.81 -5.10 -3.50
N LYS A 644 8.24 -5.02 -4.70
CA LYS A 644 7.52 -6.10 -5.44
C LYS A 644 8.39 -7.34 -5.82
N GLU A 645 9.50 -7.60 -5.15
CA GLU A 645 10.48 -8.70 -5.33
C GLU A 645 10.64 -9.49 -4.04
N ASP A 646 10.15 -10.74 -4.00
CA ASP A 646 10.87 -11.95 -3.54
C ASP A 646 9.86 -13.07 -3.20
N ASP A 647 9.51 -13.91 -4.17
CA ASP A 647 8.70 -15.14 -3.96
C ASP A 647 9.56 -16.41 -3.80
N SER A 648 10.89 -16.30 -3.65
CA SER A 648 11.79 -17.48 -3.62
C SER A 648 12.65 -17.69 -2.36
N LYS A 649 12.51 -16.86 -1.32
CA LYS A 649 13.24 -17.06 -0.05
C LYS A 649 12.32 -17.17 1.16
N PHE A 650 11.77 -18.36 1.35
CA PHE A 650 11.15 -18.74 2.64
C PHE A 650 11.78 -20.03 3.17
N GLU A 651 13.04 -19.95 3.57
CA GLU A 651 13.60 -20.83 4.59
C GLU A 651 13.89 -20.01 5.86
N LYS A 652 13.08 -20.27 6.89
CA LYS A 652 13.28 -19.96 8.33
C LYS A 652 13.87 -18.59 8.70
N TYR A 653 13.00 -17.65 9.04
CA TYR A 653 13.40 -16.48 9.83
C TYR A 653 13.36 -16.78 11.34
N ASN A 654 14.53 -16.69 11.98
CA ASN A 654 14.67 -16.31 13.39
C ASN A 654 14.72 -14.78 13.44
N ILE A 655 13.83 -14.16 14.21
CA ILE A 655 13.61 -12.72 14.29
C ILE A 655 14.42 -12.15 15.48
N VAL A 656 15.21 -11.09 15.26
CA VAL A 656 15.91 -10.27 16.28
C VAL A 656 15.83 -8.77 15.84
N PRO A 657 15.65 -7.79 16.75
CA PRO A 657 14.94 -6.52 16.49
C PRO A 657 15.68 -5.42 15.70
N PRO A 658 14.95 -4.58 14.92
CA PRO A 658 15.35 -3.21 14.61
C PRO A 658 14.91 -2.19 15.69
N THR A 659 15.71 -1.14 15.86
CA THR A 659 15.43 -0.02 16.76
C THR A 659 14.70 1.15 16.07
N ARG A 660 13.43 1.32 16.45
CA ARG A 660 12.70 2.56 16.83
C ARG A 660 11.93 3.44 15.80
N ARG A 661 10.70 3.78 16.27
CA ARG A 661 9.68 4.81 15.92
C ARG A 661 8.74 4.49 14.76
N ASP A 662 7.57 3.88 15.06
CA ASP A 662 6.27 4.14 14.39
C ASP A 662 5.05 3.44 15.04
N THR A 663 5.17 2.93 16.28
CA THR A 663 4.02 2.45 17.08
C THR A 663 3.66 3.45 18.17
N PRO A 664 2.38 3.75 18.44
CA PRO A 664 1.98 4.65 19.51
C PRO A 664 2.30 4.02 20.87
N GLU A 665 3.45 4.38 21.45
CA GLU A 665 3.73 4.19 22.88
C GLU A 665 2.72 5.02 23.70
N PRO A 666 2.33 4.59 24.92
CA PRO A 666 1.51 5.43 25.78
C PRO A 666 2.17 6.80 25.99
N ALA A 667 1.37 7.86 26.07
CA ALA A 667 1.91 9.14 26.53
C ALA A 667 2.08 9.07 28.05
N THR A 668 3.33 8.97 28.51
CA THR A 668 3.65 9.04 29.94
C THR A 668 3.80 10.49 30.37
N ILE A 669 2.90 10.94 31.23
CA ILE A 669 2.95 12.26 31.84
C ILE A 669 3.67 12.12 33.17
N PHE A 670 4.70 12.93 33.41
CA PHE A 670 5.46 12.97 34.66
C PHE A 670 5.20 14.29 35.39
N TRP A 671 5.14 14.26 36.72
CA TRP A 671 5.06 15.46 37.58
C TRP A 671 5.76 15.25 38.91
N THR A 672 6.12 16.36 39.57
CA THR A 672 6.77 16.32 40.89
C THR A 672 5.73 16.07 41.98
N ARG A 673 6.06 15.17 42.92
CA ARG A 673 5.19 14.85 44.05
C ARG A 673 4.94 16.09 44.93
N ASN A 674 3.67 16.35 45.26
CA ASN A 674 3.31 17.33 46.28
C ASN A 674 3.07 16.62 47.61
N GLU A 675 3.98 16.81 48.58
CA GLU A 675 3.95 16.10 49.87
C GLU A 675 2.78 16.49 50.77
N ASN A 676 2.16 17.64 50.51
CA ASN A 676 1.02 18.15 51.28
C ASN A 676 -0.33 17.83 50.62
N ALA A 677 -0.33 17.09 49.50
CA ALA A 677 -1.55 16.72 48.79
C ALA A 677 -2.26 15.54 49.45
N THR A 678 -3.56 15.68 49.71
CA THR A 678 -4.42 14.59 50.21
C THR A 678 -5.00 13.73 49.08
N ALA A 679 -5.06 14.25 47.86
CA ALA A 679 -5.45 13.56 46.64
C ALA A 679 -4.79 14.23 45.43
N GLN A 680 -4.60 13.48 44.35
CA GLN A 680 -4.06 13.96 43.08
C GLN A 680 -4.94 13.47 41.94
N TYR A 681 -5.18 14.33 40.97
CA TYR A 681 -6.00 14.04 39.82
C TYR A 681 -5.27 14.42 38.54
N ILE A 682 -5.38 13.58 37.54
CA ILE A 682 -4.99 13.91 36.17
C ILE A 682 -6.24 14.02 35.31
N THR A 683 -6.35 15.11 34.56
CA THR A 683 -7.44 15.35 33.61
C THR A 683 -6.82 15.59 32.25
N TRP A 684 -7.31 14.93 31.20
CA TRP A 684 -6.85 15.18 29.84
C TRP A 684 -8.01 15.26 28.85
N SER A 685 -7.83 16.01 27.77
CA SER A 685 -8.85 16.27 26.76
C SER A 685 -8.21 16.62 25.41
N THR A 686 -8.95 16.45 24.33
CA THR A 686 -8.58 17.03 23.02
C THR A 686 -8.97 18.51 22.92
N ASN A 687 -9.75 19.04 23.87
CA ASN A 687 -10.09 20.45 23.98
C ASN A 687 -9.27 21.14 25.07
N ALA A 688 -8.73 22.32 24.76
CA ALA A 688 -7.88 23.10 25.68
C ALA A 688 -8.61 23.57 26.95
N ASP A 689 -9.94 23.66 26.90
CA ASP A 689 -10.80 24.04 28.02
C ASP A 689 -11.20 22.85 28.91
N PHE A 690 -10.75 21.64 28.57
CA PHE A 690 -11.12 20.39 29.23
C PHE A 690 -12.64 20.13 29.25
N ALA A 691 -13.39 20.69 28.30
CA ALA A 691 -14.82 20.46 28.19
C ALA A 691 -15.12 18.95 28.11
N ASN A 692 -16.02 18.48 28.98
CA ASN A 692 -16.44 17.08 29.13
C ASN A 692 -15.36 16.08 29.60
N ALA A 693 -14.19 16.54 30.04
CA ALA A 693 -13.17 15.67 30.63
C ALA A 693 -13.43 15.42 32.12
N THR A 694 -13.35 14.15 32.54
CA THR A 694 -13.52 13.75 33.94
C THR A 694 -12.13 13.54 34.57
N PRO A 695 -11.84 14.15 35.73
CA PRO A 695 -10.58 13.92 36.43
C PRO A 695 -10.44 12.47 36.88
N VAL A 696 -9.26 11.88 36.67
CA VAL A 696 -8.91 10.55 37.15
C VAL A 696 -8.03 10.68 38.38
N GLU A 697 -8.47 10.12 39.50
CA GLU A 697 -7.68 10.08 40.73
C GLU A 697 -6.46 9.17 40.53
N VAL A 698 -5.29 9.69 40.88
CA VAL A 698 -4.02 8.96 40.84
C VAL A 698 -3.56 8.75 42.27
N ASP A 699 -3.02 7.57 42.56
CA ASP A 699 -2.38 7.29 43.84
C ASP A 699 -1.36 8.40 44.17
N ASN A 700 -1.47 9.01 45.35
CA ASN A 700 -0.62 10.12 45.77
C ASN A 700 0.89 9.80 45.82
N SER A 701 1.25 8.51 45.79
CA SER A 701 2.63 8.04 45.69
C SER A 701 3.18 8.03 44.27
N ASN A 702 2.32 8.05 43.24
CA ASN A 702 2.73 8.06 41.84
C ASN A 702 3.07 9.48 41.37
N THR A 703 4.14 9.59 40.58
CA THR A 703 4.62 10.83 39.95
C THR A 703 4.52 10.76 38.43
N TYR A 704 3.79 9.76 37.92
CA TYR A 704 3.56 9.58 36.51
C TYR A 704 2.20 8.93 36.25
N TYR A 705 1.70 9.10 35.03
CA TYR A 705 0.50 8.45 34.53
C TYR A 705 0.64 8.16 33.05
N GLU A 706 0.25 6.96 32.63
CA GLU A 706 0.31 6.53 31.22
C GLU A 706 -1.06 6.61 30.57
N ILE A 707 -1.15 7.39 29.50
CA ILE A 707 -2.38 7.48 28.69
C ILE A 707 -2.23 6.57 27.47
N PHE A 708 -3.14 5.60 27.36
CA PHE A 708 -3.20 4.64 26.25
C PHE A 708 -4.29 5.04 25.23
N ASN A 709 -4.27 4.38 24.06
CA ASN A 709 -5.30 4.49 23.01
C ASN A 709 -5.45 5.91 22.42
N LEU A 710 -4.37 6.69 22.42
CA LEU A 710 -4.37 8.05 21.86
C LEU A 710 -4.47 8.02 20.33
N ILE A 711 -5.11 9.03 19.74
CA ILE A 711 -5.23 9.18 18.29
C ILE A 711 -3.92 9.79 17.78
N PRO A 712 -3.18 9.15 16.84
CA PRO A 712 -1.97 9.76 16.25
C PRO A 712 -2.25 11.08 15.54
N GLY A 713 -1.36 12.07 15.68
CA GLY A 713 -1.52 13.41 15.12
C GLY A 713 -2.47 14.34 15.88
N GLN A 714 -3.13 13.84 16.94
CA GLN A 714 -4.03 14.63 17.76
C GLN A 714 -3.28 15.32 18.91
N THR A 715 -3.57 16.60 19.13
CA THR A 715 -3.11 17.32 20.32
C THR A 715 -4.04 17.01 21.49
N TYR A 716 -3.45 16.61 22.61
CA TYR A 716 -4.10 16.38 23.89
C TYR A 716 -3.58 17.41 24.90
N TYR A 717 -4.51 18.08 25.56
CA TYR A 717 -4.27 18.95 26.70
C TYR A 717 -4.43 18.12 27.97
N TYR A 718 -3.55 18.31 28.93
CA TYR A 718 -3.60 17.62 30.22
C TYR A 718 -3.31 18.59 31.36
N LYS A 719 -3.97 18.37 32.50
CA LYS A 719 -3.67 19.03 33.75
C LYS A 719 -3.57 18.03 34.89
N VAL A 720 -2.66 18.29 35.81
CA VAL A 720 -2.51 17.56 37.06
C VAL A 720 -2.88 18.53 38.19
N THR A 721 -3.85 18.15 39.03
CA THR A 721 -4.28 18.94 40.19
C THR A 721 -4.05 18.15 41.47
N ALA A 722 -3.61 18.81 42.54
CA ALA A 722 -3.49 18.25 43.88
C ALA A 722 -4.43 18.95 44.84
N THR A 723 -5.17 18.20 45.65
CA THR A 723 -5.94 18.77 46.75
C THR A 723 -5.02 19.03 47.93
N VAL A 724 -4.79 20.29 48.28
CA VAL A 724 -3.99 20.72 49.44
C VAL A 724 -4.88 21.53 50.37
N ASP A 725 -4.95 21.16 51.64
CA ASP A 725 -5.81 21.81 52.65
C ASP A 725 -7.29 21.93 52.23
N GLY A 726 -7.79 20.95 51.48
CA GLY A 726 -9.17 20.93 50.97
C GLY A 726 -9.43 21.80 49.74
N ASN A 727 -8.40 22.40 49.14
CA ASN A 727 -8.51 23.15 47.89
C ASN A 727 -7.69 22.49 46.77
N ASP A 728 -8.27 22.37 45.58
CA ASP A 728 -7.59 21.83 44.42
C ASP A 728 -6.65 22.89 43.82
N THR A 729 -5.36 22.55 43.76
CA THR A 729 -4.29 23.38 43.21
C THR A 729 -3.74 22.73 41.94
N GLU A 730 -3.62 23.51 40.87
CA GLU A 730 -3.01 23.05 39.61
C GLU A 730 -1.49 22.91 39.75
N ILE A 731 -0.96 21.74 39.40
CA ILE A 731 0.46 21.39 39.43
C ILE A 731 1.07 21.51 38.03
N ILE A 732 0.37 20.96 37.03
CA ILE A 732 0.78 21.02 35.62
C ILE A 732 -0.45 21.36 34.78
N ASN A 733 -0.25 22.17 33.74
CA ASN A 733 -1.21 22.38 32.67
C ASN A 733 -0.42 22.54 31.37
N SER A 734 -0.54 21.55 30.49
CA SER A 734 0.27 21.47 29.28
C SER A 734 -0.45 20.67 28.21
N SER A 735 0.21 20.46 27.08
CA SER A 735 -0.30 19.66 25.98
C SER A 735 0.81 18.88 25.30
N PHE A 736 0.45 17.78 24.64
CA PHE A 736 1.33 17.03 23.77
C PHE A 736 0.59 16.63 22.50
N THR A 737 1.31 16.42 21.40
CA THR A 737 0.74 15.91 20.15
C THR A 737 1.38 14.55 19.86
N THR A 738 0.53 13.56 19.60
CA THR A 738 0.95 12.19 19.29
C THR A 738 1.46 12.06 17.85
N SER A 739 2.26 11.01 17.57
CA SER A 739 2.78 10.69 16.24
C SER A 739 2.56 9.21 15.90
N GLY A 740 2.50 8.83 14.62
CA GLY A 740 2.36 7.44 14.14
C GLY A 740 1.29 7.22 13.06
N GLN A 741 1.36 6.08 12.35
CA GLN A 741 0.42 5.69 11.28
C GLN A 741 -0.57 4.56 11.64
N LEU A 742 -0.29 3.72 12.64
CA LEU A 742 -1.19 2.62 13.03
C LEU A 742 -1.58 2.72 14.51
N ARG A 743 -2.89 2.70 14.81
CA ARG A 743 -3.40 2.78 16.20
C ARG A 743 -3.86 1.41 16.70
N GLN A 744 -2.99 0.75 17.47
CA GLN A 744 -3.37 -0.44 18.25
C GLN A 744 -4.14 -0.04 19.50
N ILE A 745 -5.14 -0.84 19.88
CA ILE A 745 -5.99 -0.56 21.04
C ILE A 745 -5.66 -1.52 22.18
N LYS A 746 -5.18 -0.96 23.28
CA LYS A 746 -5.05 -1.61 24.58
C LYS A 746 -6.42 -1.82 25.18
N ALA A 747 -6.88 -3.06 25.21
CA ALA A 747 -8.07 -3.50 25.95
C ALA A 747 -7.79 -4.85 26.62
N ASN A 748 -7.72 -4.87 27.95
CA ASN A 748 -7.37 -6.05 28.72
C ASN A 748 -8.42 -7.16 28.53
N GLY A 749 -7.99 -8.37 28.13
CA GLY A 749 -8.89 -9.45 27.70
C GLY A 749 -9.44 -9.30 26.27
N GLY A 750 -8.88 -8.39 25.47
CA GLY A 750 -9.13 -8.26 24.04
C GLY A 750 -7.92 -8.71 23.22
N GLY A 751 -8.16 -9.32 22.06
CA GLY A 751 -7.09 -9.76 21.15
C GLY A 751 -7.15 -9.05 19.80
N ASN A 752 -5.98 -8.75 19.22
CA ASN A 752 -5.86 -8.35 17.82
C ASN A 752 -6.61 -7.04 17.45
N ILE A 753 -6.80 -6.15 18.43
CA ILE A 753 -7.67 -4.96 18.33
C ILE A 753 -6.89 -3.76 17.80
N ARG A 754 -7.36 -3.17 16.69
CA ARG A 754 -6.77 -1.96 16.10
C ARG A 754 -7.79 -1.14 15.33
N ASP A 755 -7.48 0.13 15.19
CA ASP A 755 -8.11 1.09 14.28
C ASP A 755 -7.57 0.84 12.86
N LEU A 756 -8.43 0.91 11.84
CA LEU A 756 -8.00 0.87 10.43
C LEU A 756 -7.56 2.23 9.89
N GLY A 757 -7.72 3.31 10.66
CA GLY A 757 -7.25 4.63 10.27
C GLY A 757 -5.73 4.74 10.23
N GLY A 758 -5.26 5.75 9.49
CA GLY A 758 -3.86 6.18 9.45
C GLY A 758 -3.05 5.70 8.24
N TRP A 759 -3.52 4.66 7.54
CA TRP A 759 -2.90 4.22 6.29
C TRP A 759 -2.96 5.29 5.21
N SER A 760 -1.84 5.54 4.54
CA SER A 760 -1.79 6.43 3.38
C SER A 760 -2.45 5.80 2.16
N THR A 761 -3.30 6.57 1.49
CA THR A 761 -3.89 6.18 0.21
C THR A 761 -3.04 6.66 -0.96
N ILE A 762 -3.29 6.12 -2.16
CA ILE A 762 -2.63 6.54 -3.40
C ILE A 762 -2.83 8.04 -3.73
N SER A 763 -3.84 8.70 -3.15
CA SER A 763 -4.04 10.16 -3.29
C SER A 763 -3.26 10.98 -2.26
N GLY A 764 -2.44 10.33 -1.42
CA GLY A 764 -1.65 10.97 -0.37
C GLY A 764 -2.44 11.35 0.88
N LYS A 765 -3.77 11.16 0.90
CA LYS A 765 -4.61 11.40 2.09
C LYS A 765 -4.64 10.15 2.98
N PRO A 766 -4.43 10.27 4.30
CA PRO A 766 -4.56 9.14 5.21
C PRO A 766 -6.04 8.81 5.47
N ILE A 767 -6.33 7.53 5.72
CA ILE A 767 -7.65 7.11 6.21
C ILE A 767 -7.89 7.72 7.62
N LYS A 768 -9.09 8.24 7.88
CA LYS A 768 -9.45 8.80 9.19
C LYS A 768 -9.50 7.73 10.29
N TYR A 769 -8.89 8.06 11.43
CA TYR A 769 -8.98 7.28 12.67
C TYR A 769 -10.39 7.36 13.29
N GLY A 770 -10.68 6.39 14.14
CA GLY A 770 -11.80 6.45 15.07
C GLY A 770 -13.15 6.02 14.51
N LEU A 771 -13.19 5.55 13.26
CA LEU A 771 -14.42 5.19 12.55
C LEU A 771 -14.58 3.68 12.41
N ILE A 772 -13.49 2.96 12.10
CA ILE A 772 -13.53 1.52 11.87
C ILE A 772 -12.44 0.86 12.69
N TYR A 773 -12.88 -0.09 13.52
CA TYR A 773 -12.05 -0.92 14.36
C TYR A 773 -12.24 -2.39 13.98
N ARG A 774 -11.21 -3.18 14.22
CA ARG A 774 -11.23 -4.62 13.96
C ARG A 774 -10.52 -5.38 15.07
N GLY A 775 -10.92 -6.63 15.31
CA GLY A 775 -10.29 -7.45 16.34
C GLY A 775 -10.70 -8.92 16.37
N ALA A 776 -10.26 -9.62 17.41
CA ALA A 776 -10.71 -10.95 17.75
C ALA A 776 -12.01 -10.92 18.56
N GLU A 777 -12.61 -12.08 18.78
CA GLU A 777 -13.75 -12.17 19.68
C GLU A 777 -13.34 -11.77 21.09
N TRP A 778 -14.30 -11.25 21.82
CA TRP A 778 -14.12 -10.76 23.19
C TRP A 778 -14.95 -11.51 24.22
N ASN A 779 -15.86 -12.37 23.74
CA ASN A 779 -16.83 -13.11 24.53
C ASN A 779 -16.73 -14.59 24.18
N GLY A 780 -15.83 -15.28 24.90
CA GLY A 780 -15.35 -16.60 24.54
C GLY A 780 -13.99 -16.85 25.17
N LYS A 781 -12.98 -17.16 24.36
CA LYS A 781 -11.63 -17.47 24.87
C LYS A 781 -10.89 -16.26 25.46
N TYR A 782 -11.22 -15.04 25.03
CA TYR A 782 -10.48 -13.81 25.37
C TYR A 782 -10.96 -13.09 26.65
N ASN A 783 -12.17 -13.36 27.16
CA ASN A 783 -12.73 -12.77 28.40
C ASN A 783 -12.31 -11.32 28.67
N LEU A 784 -12.91 -10.35 27.95
CA LEU A 784 -12.75 -8.93 28.23
C LEU A 784 -12.95 -8.65 29.73
N THR A 785 -11.96 -7.98 30.32
CA THR A 785 -12.06 -7.45 31.68
C THR A 785 -12.92 -6.19 31.69
N GLU A 786 -13.40 -5.77 32.86
CA GLU A 786 -14.16 -4.51 33.00
C GLU A 786 -13.33 -3.29 32.53
N ASP A 787 -12.01 -3.32 32.76
CA ASP A 787 -11.06 -2.32 32.27
C ASP A 787 -10.97 -2.34 30.74
N GLY A 788 -10.96 -3.53 30.13
CA GLY A 788 -11.00 -3.69 28.68
C GLY A 788 -12.29 -3.16 28.06
N ILE A 789 -13.45 -3.44 28.67
CA ILE A 789 -14.75 -2.89 28.25
C ILE A 789 -14.73 -1.36 28.35
N THR A 790 -14.18 -0.82 29.44
CA THR A 790 -14.05 0.62 29.65
C THR A 790 -13.16 1.26 28.59
N ALA A 791 -12.01 0.65 28.26
CA ALA A 791 -11.11 1.12 27.22
C ALA A 791 -11.77 1.15 25.83
N LEU A 792 -12.54 0.12 25.49
CA LEU A 792 -13.24 0.02 24.20
C LEU A 792 -14.41 0.99 24.08
N ARG A 793 -15.14 1.26 25.17
CA ARG A 793 -16.13 2.33 25.22
C ARG A 793 -15.48 3.70 25.05
N ALA A 794 -14.30 3.91 25.65
CA ALA A 794 -13.58 5.18 25.58
C ALA A 794 -13.09 5.52 24.16
N VAL A 795 -12.84 4.53 23.30
CA VAL A 795 -12.51 4.77 21.88
C VAL A 795 -13.74 5.02 21.00
N GLY A 796 -14.96 4.96 21.57
CA GLY A 796 -16.18 5.41 20.90
C GLY A 796 -16.89 4.37 20.03
N ILE A 797 -16.62 3.07 20.21
CA ILE A 797 -17.32 2.00 19.48
C ILE A 797 -18.83 2.05 19.80
N LYS A 798 -19.65 2.09 18.75
CA LYS A 798 -21.13 2.17 18.83
C LYS A 798 -21.86 1.15 17.97
N ALA A 799 -21.14 0.39 17.15
CA ALA A 799 -21.67 -0.74 16.41
C ALA A 799 -20.69 -1.91 16.41
N GLU A 800 -21.23 -3.13 16.40
CA GLU A 800 -20.47 -4.39 16.38
C GLU A 800 -21.00 -5.30 15.28
N LEU A 801 -20.09 -5.74 14.41
CA LEU A 801 -20.31 -6.74 13.37
C LEU A 801 -19.59 -8.04 13.74
N ASP A 802 -20.35 -9.03 14.18
CA ASP A 802 -19.86 -10.37 14.48
C ASP A 802 -19.90 -11.23 13.21
N LEU A 803 -18.73 -11.56 12.68
CA LEU A 803 -18.55 -12.38 11.46
C LEU A 803 -18.51 -13.88 11.76
N ARG A 804 -18.64 -14.29 13.03
CA ARG A 804 -18.56 -15.70 13.44
C ARG A 804 -19.76 -16.51 12.95
N SER A 805 -19.53 -17.82 12.79
CA SER A 805 -20.60 -18.78 12.54
C SER A 805 -21.41 -19.05 13.81
N ASP A 806 -22.60 -19.64 13.67
CA ASP A 806 -23.46 -19.99 14.80
C ASP A 806 -22.79 -21.00 15.76
N ASN A 807 -21.91 -21.84 15.22
CA ASN A 807 -21.14 -22.81 16.00
C ASN A 807 -20.01 -22.18 16.82
N GLU A 808 -19.47 -21.05 16.36
CA GLU A 808 -18.36 -20.35 17.03
C GLU A 808 -18.85 -19.40 18.14
N ALA A 809 -20.06 -18.86 18.00
CA ALA A 809 -20.52 -17.74 18.82
C ALA A 809 -21.43 -18.14 20.00
N LEU A 810 -21.10 -19.26 20.65
CA LEU A 810 -21.82 -19.93 21.75
C LEU A 810 -22.65 -18.95 22.62
N TYR A 811 -23.95 -18.83 22.30
CA TYR A 811 -25.00 -18.16 23.11
C TYR A 811 -24.92 -16.64 23.31
N ILE A 812 -24.50 -15.86 22.31
CA ILE A 812 -24.47 -14.40 22.45
C ILE A 812 -25.26 -13.71 21.33
N ASP A 813 -26.20 -12.85 21.69
CA ASP A 813 -27.05 -12.07 20.77
C ASP A 813 -26.86 -10.54 20.95
N LYS A 814 -25.87 -10.11 21.75
CA LYS A 814 -25.64 -8.71 22.12
C LYS A 814 -24.16 -8.40 22.33
N SER A 815 -23.81 -7.13 22.17
CA SER A 815 -22.46 -6.62 22.43
C SER A 815 -22.10 -6.64 23.92
N PRO A 816 -20.88 -7.05 24.30
CA PRO A 816 -20.38 -6.91 25.67
C PRO A 816 -20.18 -5.44 26.08
N LEU A 817 -20.13 -4.51 25.12
CA LEU A 817 -20.00 -3.08 25.37
C LEU A 817 -21.30 -2.41 25.84
N GLY A 818 -22.43 -3.11 25.83
CA GLY A 818 -23.71 -2.63 26.37
C GLY A 818 -24.85 -2.59 25.34
N ASN A 819 -26.07 -2.34 25.84
CA ASN A 819 -27.28 -2.33 25.02
C ASN A 819 -27.39 -1.11 24.07
N ASP A 820 -26.54 -0.09 24.23
CA ASP A 820 -26.47 1.07 23.35
C ASP A 820 -25.63 0.82 22.09
N VAL A 821 -24.93 -0.31 22.02
CA VAL A 821 -24.16 -0.73 20.84
C VAL A 821 -25.07 -1.49 19.86
N THR A 822 -25.06 -1.06 18.61
CA THR A 822 -25.80 -1.72 17.54
C THR A 822 -25.08 -3.00 17.16
N TYR A 823 -25.65 -4.15 17.47
CA TYR A 823 -25.04 -5.46 17.25
C TYR A 823 -25.73 -6.19 16.09
N ILE A 824 -24.94 -6.71 15.15
CA ILE A 824 -25.41 -7.66 14.14
C ILE A 824 -24.44 -8.84 14.05
N ARG A 825 -24.98 -10.03 13.80
CA ARG A 825 -24.21 -11.18 13.36
C ARG A 825 -24.54 -11.50 11.91
N ILE A 826 -23.53 -11.49 11.04
CA ILE A 826 -23.66 -11.93 9.66
C ILE A 826 -22.89 -13.24 9.54
N HIS A 827 -23.63 -14.34 9.40
CA HIS A 827 -23.09 -15.68 9.43
C HIS A 827 -22.17 -15.94 8.23
N ASN A 828 -20.86 -15.85 8.45
CA ASN A 828 -19.86 -16.19 7.44
C ASN A 828 -19.31 -17.59 7.77
N ALA A 829 -19.87 -18.62 7.12
CA ALA A 829 -19.55 -20.03 7.36
C ALA A 829 -18.06 -20.37 7.11
N ASP A 830 -17.61 -21.52 7.63
CA ASP A 830 -16.20 -21.94 7.70
C ASP A 830 -15.39 -21.58 6.45
N TYR A 831 -14.30 -20.85 6.67
CA TYR A 831 -13.46 -20.18 5.68
C TYR A 831 -12.92 -21.10 4.56
N TYR A 832 -12.92 -22.43 4.77
CA TYR A 832 -12.17 -23.39 3.97
C TYR A 832 -12.95 -24.13 2.87
N GLU A 833 -14.28 -24.00 2.76
CA GLU A 833 -15.05 -24.87 1.84
C GLU A 833 -15.50 -24.25 0.49
N SER A 834 -15.40 -22.93 0.30
CA SER A 834 -15.65 -22.35 -1.03
C SER A 834 -15.02 -20.96 -1.16
N GLY A 835 -14.30 -20.75 -2.27
CA GLY A 835 -13.60 -19.49 -2.57
C GLY A 835 -14.53 -18.27 -2.56
N VAL A 836 -13.95 -17.07 -2.49
CA VAL A 836 -14.65 -15.79 -2.23
C VAL A 836 -15.88 -15.54 -3.12
N GLN A 837 -15.90 -16.10 -4.33
CA GLN A 837 -17.03 -16.01 -5.27
C GLN A 837 -18.35 -16.56 -4.73
N SER A 838 -18.34 -17.56 -3.84
CA SER A 838 -19.58 -18.16 -3.28
C SER A 838 -20.23 -17.31 -2.18
N ARG A 839 -19.58 -16.20 -1.75
CA ARG A 839 -19.96 -15.43 -0.55
C ARG A 839 -20.27 -13.96 -0.80
N LYS A 840 -20.46 -13.54 -2.07
CA LYS A 840 -20.74 -12.15 -2.45
C LYS A 840 -21.91 -11.53 -1.66
N ASP A 841 -23.00 -12.27 -1.47
CA ASP A 841 -24.16 -11.79 -0.71
C ASP A 841 -23.87 -11.50 0.78
N LEU A 842 -22.89 -12.21 1.37
CA LEU A 842 -22.49 -11.97 2.76
C LEU A 842 -21.61 -10.72 2.86
N TYR A 843 -20.62 -10.60 1.98
CA TYR A 843 -19.78 -9.40 1.93
C TYR A 843 -20.58 -8.14 1.62
N LYS A 844 -21.60 -8.24 0.75
CA LYS A 844 -22.53 -7.14 0.51
C LYS A 844 -23.16 -6.65 1.82
N LYS A 845 -23.72 -7.56 2.62
CA LYS A 845 -24.34 -7.24 3.91
C LYS A 845 -23.34 -6.68 4.92
N ASP A 846 -22.11 -7.19 4.92
CA ASP A 846 -21.02 -6.67 5.76
C ASP A 846 -20.74 -5.20 5.43
N PHE A 847 -20.59 -4.86 4.14
CA PHE A 847 -20.40 -3.49 3.67
C PHE A 847 -21.62 -2.60 3.97
N GLU A 848 -22.84 -3.06 3.66
CA GLU A 848 -24.08 -2.32 3.93
C GLU A 848 -24.19 -1.95 5.42
N PHE A 849 -23.89 -2.90 6.32
CA PHE A 849 -23.90 -2.63 7.75
C PHE A 849 -22.86 -1.60 8.16
N VAL A 850 -21.62 -1.71 7.65
CA VAL A 850 -20.55 -0.75 7.92
C VAL A 850 -20.97 0.64 7.43
N PHE A 851 -21.45 0.76 6.20
CA PHE A 851 -21.88 2.01 5.59
C PHE A 851 -23.03 2.66 6.37
N ASP A 852 -24.06 1.88 6.73
CA ASP A 852 -25.21 2.35 7.49
C ASP A 852 -24.85 2.85 8.88
N CYS A 853 -23.89 2.20 9.55
CA CYS A 853 -23.42 2.64 10.85
C CYS A 853 -22.62 3.94 10.75
N LEU A 854 -21.71 4.04 9.79
CA LEU A 854 -20.89 5.23 9.60
C LEU A 854 -21.70 6.46 9.15
N LYS A 855 -22.76 6.25 8.33
CA LYS A 855 -23.73 7.31 8.00
C LYS A 855 -24.48 7.85 9.22
N LYS A 856 -24.62 7.04 10.28
CA LYS A 856 -25.27 7.39 11.55
C LYS A 856 -24.28 7.81 12.63
N ASP A 857 -23.04 8.13 12.25
CA ASP A 857 -21.95 8.50 13.16
C ASP A 857 -21.70 7.45 14.26
N LYS A 858 -21.82 6.16 13.90
CA LYS A 858 -21.53 5.04 14.80
C LYS A 858 -20.23 4.34 14.37
N PRO A 859 -19.11 4.57 15.08
CA PRO A 859 -17.90 3.81 14.85
C PRO A 859 -18.13 2.30 14.99
N VAL A 860 -17.64 1.55 14.02
CA VAL A 860 -17.92 0.12 13.88
C VAL A 860 -16.72 -0.68 14.35
N PHE A 861 -16.97 -1.72 15.14
CA PHE A 861 -16.01 -2.78 15.38
C PHE A 861 -16.46 -4.06 14.68
N PHE A 862 -15.61 -4.68 13.88
CA PHE A 862 -15.90 -5.99 13.30
C PHE A 862 -14.89 -7.04 13.73
N HIS A 863 -15.36 -8.26 13.98
CA HIS A 863 -14.50 -9.34 14.43
C HIS A 863 -14.98 -10.71 13.97
N CYS A 864 -14.08 -11.68 14.04
CA CYS A 864 -14.39 -13.10 13.95
C CYS A 864 -13.84 -13.79 15.21
N HIS A 865 -13.56 -15.09 15.16
CA HIS A 865 -13.00 -15.80 16.32
C HIS A 865 -11.63 -15.24 16.75
N ILE A 866 -10.68 -15.12 15.83
CA ILE A 866 -9.29 -14.69 16.13
C ILE A 866 -8.93 -13.33 15.49
N GLY A 867 -9.85 -12.74 14.74
CA GLY A 867 -9.64 -11.52 13.98
C GLY A 867 -8.79 -11.71 12.72
N ALA A 868 -8.64 -12.93 12.19
CA ALA A 868 -7.77 -13.25 11.04
C ALA A 868 -8.51 -13.37 9.73
N ASP A 869 -9.19 -14.48 9.52
CA ASP A 869 -9.54 -14.88 8.16
C ASP A 869 -10.65 -13.99 7.59
N ARG A 870 -11.81 -13.97 8.26
CA ARG A 870 -12.97 -13.14 7.86
C ARG A 870 -12.74 -11.65 8.12
N THR A 871 -12.21 -11.32 9.31
CA THR A 871 -11.88 -9.94 9.70
C THR A 871 -10.81 -9.35 8.79
N GLY A 872 -9.70 -10.04 8.56
CA GLY A 872 -8.64 -9.58 7.66
C GLY A 872 -9.10 -9.48 6.21
N THR A 873 -9.96 -10.38 5.73
CA THR A 873 -10.52 -10.26 4.38
C THR A 873 -11.39 -9.01 4.23
N LEU A 874 -12.26 -8.72 5.21
CA LEU A 874 -13.09 -7.51 5.17
C LEU A 874 -12.25 -6.24 5.30
N ALA A 875 -11.23 -6.22 6.16
CA ALA A 875 -10.27 -5.13 6.27
C ALA A 875 -9.55 -4.88 4.93
N PHE A 876 -9.03 -5.93 4.31
CA PHE A 876 -8.35 -5.86 3.00
C PHE A 876 -9.27 -5.32 1.90
N LEU A 877 -10.54 -5.73 1.85
CA LEU A 877 -11.51 -5.19 0.89
C LEU A 877 -11.84 -3.72 1.15
N ILE A 878 -11.99 -3.31 2.42
CA ILE A 878 -12.23 -1.92 2.81
C ILE A 878 -11.03 -1.05 2.43
N GLU A 879 -9.81 -1.47 2.76
CA GLU A 879 -8.58 -0.72 2.47
C GLU A 879 -8.33 -0.59 0.97
N GLY A 880 -8.56 -1.66 0.20
CA GLY A 880 -8.49 -1.61 -1.27
C GLY A 880 -9.52 -0.67 -1.88
N LEU A 881 -10.76 -0.65 -1.34
CA LEU A 881 -11.78 0.32 -1.76
C LEU A 881 -11.39 1.76 -1.42
N LEU A 882 -10.67 1.98 -0.31
CA LEU A 882 -10.16 3.29 0.10
C LEU A 882 -8.85 3.68 -0.60
N GLY A 883 -8.28 2.81 -1.43
CA GLY A 883 -7.07 3.10 -2.21
C GLY A 883 -5.78 3.04 -1.40
N VAL A 884 -5.72 2.21 -0.35
CA VAL A 884 -4.46 1.91 0.37
C VAL A 884 -3.51 1.14 -0.55
N SER A 885 -2.20 1.32 -0.37
CA SER A 885 -1.20 0.62 -1.16
C SER A 885 -1.28 -0.90 -0.92
N VAL A 886 -1.03 -1.69 -1.97
CA VAL A 886 -1.00 -3.17 -1.86
C VAL A 886 -0.05 -3.64 -0.76
N SER A 887 1.11 -2.97 -0.65
CA SER A 887 2.08 -3.16 0.42
C SER A 887 1.41 -3.10 1.79
N ASP A 888 0.73 -1.99 2.07
CA ASP A 888 0.22 -1.73 3.40
C ASP A 888 -1.04 -2.55 3.73
N MET A 889 -1.83 -2.89 2.72
CA MET A 889 -2.93 -3.87 2.84
C MET A 889 -2.41 -5.26 3.26
N TYR A 890 -1.32 -5.73 2.65
CA TYR A 890 -0.70 -6.98 3.05
C TYR A 890 -0.09 -6.88 4.46
N LYS A 891 0.53 -5.75 4.84
CA LYS A 891 1.00 -5.54 6.22
C LYS A 891 -0.15 -5.63 7.22
N GLU A 892 -1.27 -4.95 6.98
CA GLU A 892 -2.42 -5.01 7.89
C GLU A 892 -2.93 -6.45 8.05
N TYR A 893 -3.04 -7.17 6.94
CA TYR A 893 -3.51 -8.55 6.94
C TYR A 893 -2.57 -9.46 7.75
N GLU A 894 -1.27 -9.41 7.44
CA GLU A 894 -0.23 -10.23 8.05
C GLU A 894 0.03 -9.89 9.53
N LEU A 895 -0.28 -8.67 9.99
CA LEU A 895 -0.29 -8.34 11.42
C LEU A 895 -1.20 -9.27 12.23
N THR A 896 -2.13 -9.94 11.59
CA THR A 896 -2.96 -10.94 12.25
C THR A 896 -2.20 -12.25 12.59
N SER A 897 -1.03 -12.49 12.00
CA SER A 897 -0.13 -13.57 12.43
C SER A 897 0.24 -13.46 13.91
N PHE A 898 0.25 -12.23 14.43
CA PHE A 898 0.41 -11.93 15.84
C PHE A 898 -0.92 -12.01 16.62
N SER A 899 -1.78 -12.98 16.30
CA SER A 899 -2.92 -13.33 17.16
C SER A 899 -2.52 -14.47 18.12
N TYR A 900 -3.31 -14.69 19.18
CA TYR A 900 -3.06 -15.68 20.24
C TYR A 900 -2.69 -17.10 19.77
N PHE A 901 -3.02 -17.45 18.51
CA PHE A 901 -2.82 -18.78 17.96
C PHE A 901 -1.47 -18.98 17.27
N ASN A 902 -0.64 -17.93 17.15
CA ASN A 902 0.69 -17.98 16.52
C ASN A 902 0.64 -18.71 15.16
N THR A 903 -0.43 -18.48 14.40
CA THR A 903 -0.64 -19.06 13.08
C THR A 903 -0.06 -18.12 12.06
N GLU A 904 0.94 -18.57 11.31
CA GLU A 904 1.46 -17.82 10.17
C GLU A 904 0.31 -17.53 9.17
N ARG A 905 -0.01 -16.25 9.02
CA ARG A 905 -0.89 -15.69 7.99
C ARG A 905 0.00 -14.87 7.07
N LEU A 906 0.20 -15.39 5.87
CA LEU A 906 1.09 -14.80 4.88
C LEU A 906 0.25 -14.28 3.72
N LYS A 907 0.82 -13.36 2.93
CA LYS A 907 0.27 -12.90 1.65
C LYS A 907 -0.46 -14.00 0.83
N LYS A 908 0.11 -15.20 0.71
CA LYS A 908 -0.48 -16.35 -0.01
C LYS A 908 -1.91 -16.72 0.43
N ASN A 909 -2.31 -16.39 1.65
CA ASN A 909 -3.64 -16.69 2.19
C ASN A 909 -4.73 -15.79 1.60
N ILE A 910 -4.38 -14.61 1.07
CA ILE A 910 -5.33 -13.66 0.46
C ILE A 910 -5.06 -13.45 -1.04
N ASP A 911 -3.95 -13.98 -1.58
CA ASP A 911 -3.56 -13.83 -2.99
C ASP A 911 -4.65 -14.28 -3.97
N GLY A 912 -5.36 -15.37 -3.71
CA GLY A 912 -6.45 -15.81 -4.60
C GLY A 912 -7.60 -14.78 -4.72
N LEU A 913 -7.87 -14.01 -3.66
CA LEU A 913 -8.82 -12.89 -3.73
C LEU A 913 -8.23 -11.74 -4.54
N PHE A 914 -6.98 -11.38 -4.26
CA PHE A 914 -6.29 -10.30 -4.94
C PHE A 914 -6.16 -10.55 -6.45
N GLU A 915 -5.80 -11.77 -6.84
CA GLU A 915 -5.75 -12.22 -8.24
C GLU A 915 -7.12 -12.12 -8.92
N TYR A 916 -8.19 -12.55 -8.25
CA TYR A 916 -9.54 -12.40 -8.79
C TYR A 916 -9.92 -10.93 -9.00
N ILE A 917 -9.69 -10.07 -8.00
CA ILE A 917 -9.95 -8.63 -8.13
C ILE A 917 -9.14 -8.03 -9.27
N ASN A 918 -7.89 -8.46 -9.46
CA ASN A 918 -7.05 -8.01 -10.56
C ASN A 918 -7.58 -8.38 -11.95
N THR A 919 -8.46 -9.37 -12.07
CA THR A 919 -9.12 -9.74 -13.33
C THR A 919 -10.32 -8.86 -13.69
N LEU A 920 -10.82 -8.06 -12.75
CA LEU A 920 -11.99 -7.22 -12.96
C LEU A 920 -11.65 -5.95 -13.76
N ASP A 921 -12.67 -5.38 -14.41
CA ASP A 921 -12.54 -4.13 -15.15
C ASP A 921 -12.11 -2.98 -14.23
N GLY A 922 -11.10 -2.22 -14.65
CA GLY A 922 -10.62 -1.03 -13.95
C GLY A 922 -9.22 -0.64 -14.43
N GLU A 923 -8.98 0.67 -14.60
CA GLU A 923 -7.68 1.19 -15.02
C GLU A 923 -6.67 1.10 -13.88
N THR A 924 -7.09 1.47 -12.66
CA THR A 924 -6.29 1.35 -11.45
C THR A 924 -6.75 0.18 -10.58
N LEU A 925 -5.91 -0.26 -9.64
CA LEU A 925 -6.30 -1.28 -8.67
C LEU A 925 -7.51 -0.83 -7.83
N THR A 926 -7.53 0.44 -7.42
CA THR A 926 -8.66 1.04 -6.68
C THR A 926 -9.96 0.97 -7.48
N ASP A 927 -9.91 1.12 -8.82
CA ASP A 927 -11.07 0.95 -9.69
C ASP A 927 -11.52 -0.50 -9.78
N LYS A 928 -10.60 -1.47 -9.68
CA LYS A 928 -10.94 -2.89 -9.65
C LYS A 928 -11.63 -3.29 -8.33
N PHE A 929 -11.15 -2.78 -7.19
CA PHE A 929 -11.85 -2.92 -5.92
C PHE A 929 -13.24 -2.24 -5.95
N TYR A 930 -13.33 -1.06 -6.57
CA TYR A 930 -14.61 -0.41 -6.82
C TYR A 930 -15.53 -1.32 -7.66
N THR A 931 -15.04 -1.86 -8.78
CA THR A 931 -15.81 -2.78 -9.64
C THR A 931 -16.28 -4.01 -8.88
N TYR A 932 -15.45 -4.58 -8.01
CA TYR A 932 -15.87 -5.66 -7.12
C TYR A 932 -17.03 -5.22 -6.20
N CYS A 933 -16.88 -4.12 -5.48
CA CYS A 933 -17.90 -3.61 -4.56
C CYS A 933 -19.20 -3.20 -5.28
N HIS A 934 -19.11 -2.50 -6.41
CA HIS A 934 -20.26 -1.95 -7.11
C HIS A 934 -20.92 -2.99 -8.04
N LYS A 935 -20.16 -3.62 -8.95
CA LYS A 935 -20.73 -4.53 -9.96
C LYS A 935 -20.93 -5.95 -9.45
N GLU A 936 -20.00 -6.48 -8.66
CA GLU A 936 -20.06 -7.87 -8.19
C GLU A 936 -20.89 -8.03 -6.91
N LEU A 937 -20.74 -7.12 -5.93
CA LEU A 937 -21.55 -7.14 -4.70
C LEU A 937 -22.87 -6.36 -4.85
N GLY A 938 -22.96 -5.41 -5.79
CA GLY A 938 -24.18 -4.63 -6.02
C GLY A 938 -24.41 -3.54 -4.96
N LEU A 939 -23.35 -2.93 -4.44
CA LEU A 939 -23.42 -1.71 -3.62
C LEU A 939 -23.64 -0.49 -4.51
N SER A 940 -24.43 0.51 -4.10
CA SER A 940 -24.68 1.70 -4.94
C SER A 940 -23.44 2.60 -5.05
N ALA A 941 -23.29 3.33 -6.16
CA ALA A 941 -22.19 4.28 -6.33
C ALA A 941 -22.23 5.37 -5.25
N LYS A 942 -23.43 5.79 -4.85
CA LYS A 942 -23.62 6.78 -3.79
C LYS A 942 -23.13 6.27 -2.44
N ASP A 943 -23.40 5.02 -2.08
CA ASP A 943 -22.97 4.47 -0.78
C ASP A 943 -21.44 4.40 -0.68
N ILE A 944 -20.78 4.01 -1.78
CA ILE A 944 -19.32 3.98 -1.87
C ILE A 944 -18.75 5.41 -1.78
N ALA A 945 -19.34 6.37 -2.48
CA ALA A 945 -18.94 7.77 -2.42
C ALA A 945 -19.13 8.38 -1.01
N ASP A 946 -20.26 8.11 -0.36
CA ASP A 946 -20.52 8.52 1.03
C ASP A 946 -19.48 7.92 1.98
N PHE A 947 -19.14 6.64 1.78
CA PHE A 947 -18.13 5.95 2.56
C PHE A 947 -16.73 6.56 2.37
N ARG A 948 -16.29 6.78 1.13
CA ARG A 948 -15.01 7.42 0.81
C ARG A 948 -14.96 8.85 1.35
N MET A 949 -16.02 9.64 1.18
CA MET A 949 -16.14 10.97 1.78
C MET A 949 -16.00 10.92 3.30
N LYS A 950 -16.66 9.95 3.94
CA LYS A 950 -16.58 9.78 5.40
C LYS A 950 -15.15 9.46 5.84
N MET A 951 -14.50 8.51 5.19
CA MET A 951 -13.18 7.98 5.56
C MET A 951 -12.00 8.85 5.11
N LEU A 952 -12.10 9.56 3.99
CA LEU A 952 -11.00 10.31 3.36
C LEU A 952 -11.23 11.84 3.36
N GLY A 953 -12.47 12.29 3.53
CA GLY A 953 -12.85 13.71 3.39
C GLY A 953 -12.89 14.20 1.93
N THR A 954 -12.83 13.29 0.95
CA THR A 954 -12.94 13.57 -0.48
C THR A 954 -13.40 12.30 -1.20
N ILE A 955 -13.79 12.41 -2.47
CA ILE A 955 -14.12 11.27 -3.34
C ILE A 955 -13.18 11.25 -4.55
N TYR A 956 -13.09 10.11 -5.24
CA TYR A 956 -12.30 9.99 -6.46
C TYR A 956 -13.11 10.44 -7.69
N PRO A 957 -12.46 10.88 -8.78
CA PRO A 957 -13.13 11.18 -10.05
C PRO A 957 -14.01 10.03 -10.57
N THR A 958 -13.60 8.78 -10.33
CA THR A 958 -14.37 7.60 -10.72
C THR A 958 -15.67 7.45 -9.94
N ASP A 959 -15.77 7.94 -8.70
CA ASP A 959 -17.02 7.95 -7.95
C ASP A 959 -18.06 8.84 -8.63
N ILE A 960 -17.66 10.03 -9.08
CA ILE A 960 -18.52 11.00 -9.78
C ILE A 960 -19.04 10.38 -11.09
N LYS A 961 -18.13 9.79 -11.89
CA LYS A 961 -18.48 9.10 -13.13
C LYS A 961 -19.57 8.05 -12.91
N ASN A 962 -19.39 7.22 -11.89
CA ASN A 962 -20.30 6.13 -11.62
C ASN A 962 -21.63 6.62 -11.05
N MET A 963 -21.64 7.64 -10.19
CA MET A 963 -22.87 8.26 -9.68
C MET A 963 -23.70 8.92 -10.80
N ILE A 964 -23.05 9.62 -11.74
CA ILE A 964 -23.72 10.17 -12.93
C ILE A 964 -24.28 9.04 -13.78
N SER A 965 -23.46 8.02 -14.08
CA SER A 965 -23.89 6.87 -14.89
C SER A 965 -25.08 6.14 -14.25
N GLU A 966 -25.09 5.95 -12.94
CA GLU A 966 -26.20 5.33 -12.20
C GLU A 966 -27.45 6.21 -12.19
N ALA A 967 -27.29 7.54 -12.02
CA ALA A 967 -28.39 8.50 -12.12
C ALA A 967 -29.03 8.48 -13.52
N GLU A 968 -28.23 8.48 -14.58
CA GLU A 968 -28.73 8.43 -15.96
C GLU A 968 -29.42 7.10 -16.28
N ASN A 969 -28.80 5.97 -15.89
CA ASN A 969 -29.38 4.63 -16.09
C ASN A 969 -30.69 4.42 -15.33
N SER A 970 -30.82 5.01 -14.15
CA SER A 970 -32.04 4.98 -13.34
C SER A 970 -33.08 6.02 -13.77
N LYS A 971 -32.77 6.85 -14.78
CA LYS A 971 -33.58 8.00 -15.23
C LYS A 971 -33.85 9.01 -14.12
N ALA A 972 -32.92 9.16 -13.18
CA ALA A 972 -32.95 10.25 -12.22
C ALA A 972 -32.86 11.59 -12.96
N THR A 973 -33.61 12.58 -12.46
CA THR A 973 -33.65 13.92 -13.07
C THR A 973 -32.73 14.91 -12.38
N SER A 974 -32.23 14.56 -11.20
CA SER A 974 -31.27 15.36 -10.45
C SER A 974 -30.32 14.48 -9.66
N LEU A 975 -29.11 15.00 -9.47
CA LEU A 975 -28.06 14.44 -8.63
C LEU A 975 -27.49 15.57 -7.76
N ASP A 976 -27.47 15.37 -6.46
CA ASP A 976 -26.91 16.34 -5.52
C ASP A 976 -25.51 15.91 -5.09
N LEU A 977 -24.52 16.70 -5.50
CA LEU A 977 -23.11 16.54 -5.15
C LEU A 977 -22.61 17.65 -4.20
N SER A 978 -23.51 18.48 -3.66
CA SER A 978 -23.14 19.64 -2.84
C SER A 978 -22.43 19.30 -1.53
N SER A 979 -22.52 18.06 -1.05
CA SER A 979 -21.81 17.58 0.14
C SER A 979 -20.44 16.96 -0.14
N TYR A 980 -19.99 16.93 -1.41
CA TYR A 980 -18.72 16.29 -1.77
C TYR A 980 -17.68 17.30 -2.21
N ASP A 981 -16.43 17.03 -1.81
CA ASP A 981 -15.22 17.75 -2.20
C ASP A 981 -14.48 16.98 -3.32
N PHE A 982 -14.32 17.62 -4.49
CA PHE A 982 -13.71 17.07 -5.70
C PHE A 982 -13.29 18.16 -6.71
N GLU A 983 -12.45 17.80 -7.67
CA GLU A 983 -11.93 18.69 -8.72
C GLU A 983 -12.96 18.93 -9.87
N ALA A 984 -13.05 20.17 -10.39
CA ALA A 984 -14.02 20.59 -11.41
C ALA A 984 -13.96 19.76 -12.71
N GLU A 985 -12.75 19.42 -13.15
CA GLU A 985 -12.48 18.69 -14.40
C GLU A 985 -13.09 17.27 -14.39
N ALA A 986 -13.23 16.66 -13.21
CA ALA A 986 -13.82 15.34 -13.06
C ALA A 986 -15.33 15.33 -13.38
N LEU A 987 -16.03 16.45 -13.21
CA LEU A 987 -17.48 16.50 -13.41
C LEU A 987 -17.84 16.59 -14.91
N THR A 988 -17.18 17.49 -15.63
CA THR A 988 -17.49 17.80 -17.03
C THR A 988 -17.18 16.64 -17.98
N ALA A 989 -16.16 15.84 -17.70
CA ALA A 989 -15.76 14.70 -18.53
C ALA A 989 -16.75 13.51 -18.50
N ASN A 990 -17.73 13.50 -17.59
CA ASN A 990 -18.53 12.32 -17.27
C ASN A 990 -20.03 12.45 -17.58
N MET A 991 -20.51 13.62 -17.99
CA MET A 991 -21.90 13.83 -18.41
C MET A 991 -22.15 13.24 -19.81
N SER A 992 -23.25 12.49 -19.99
CA SER A 992 -23.61 11.99 -21.32
C SER A 992 -24.16 13.09 -22.23
N ASP A 993 -23.82 13.04 -23.52
CA ASP A 993 -24.38 13.95 -24.53
C ASP A 993 -25.91 13.85 -24.56
N GLY A 994 -26.58 15.00 -24.45
CA GLY A 994 -28.04 15.09 -24.47
C GLY A 994 -28.73 14.70 -23.16
N SER A 995 -28.00 14.54 -22.06
CA SER A 995 -28.57 14.32 -20.73
C SER A 995 -29.34 15.53 -20.21
N ASN A 996 -30.48 15.30 -19.56
CA ASN A 996 -31.25 16.31 -18.83
C ASN A 996 -30.99 16.27 -17.30
N LEU A 997 -30.01 15.46 -16.86
CA LEU A 997 -29.66 15.34 -15.46
C LEU A 997 -29.16 16.70 -14.93
N LEU A 998 -29.82 17.21 -13.90
CA LEU A 998 -29.36 18.39 -13.18
C LEU A 998 -28.38 17.98 -12.07
N VAL A 999 -27.17 18.52 -12.09
CA VAL A 999 -26.17 18.25 -11.03
C VAL A 999 -26.02 19.47 -10.14
N THR A 1000 -26.32 19.34 -8.85
CA THR A 1000 -26.09 20.41 -7.86
C THR A 1000 -24.71 20.25 -7.22
N VAL A 1001 -23.93 21.32 -7.13
CA VAL A 1001 -22.59 21.33 -6.51
C VAL A 1001 -22.53 22.28 -5.31
N ALA A 1002 -21.44 22.21 -4.54
CA ALA A 1002 -21.27 23.03 -3.35
C ALA A 1002 -21.28 24.54 -3.72
N PRO A 1003 -21.87 25.42 -2.88
CA PRO A 1003 -21.84 26.85 -3.12
C PRO A 1003 -20.40 27.36 -3.25
N GLU A 1004 -20.17 28.28 -4.20
CA GLU A 1004 -18.87 28.93 -4.41
C GLU A 1004 -17.73 27.97 -4.80
N SER A 1005 -18.06 26.73 -5.22
CA SER A 1005 -17.06 25.74 -5.67
C SER A 1005 -16.27 26.15 -6.91
N GLY A 1006 -16.73 27.17 -7.65
CA GLY A 1006 -16.16 27.57 -8.93
C GLY A 1006 -16.35 26.53 -10.05
N ILE A 1007 -17.21 25.54 -9.83
CA ILE A 1007 -17.54 24.50 -10.80
C ILE A 1007 -18.78 24.94 -11.58
N ASP A 1008 -18.58 25.15 -12.88
CA ASP A 1008 -19.64 25.58 -13.79
C ASP A 1008 -19.66 24.71 -15.06
N GLY A 1009 -20.81 24.67 -15.74
CA GLY A 1009 -20.98 23.95 -17.00
C GLY A 1009 -22.45 23.66 -17.33
N THR A 1010 -22.66 22.81 -18.34
CA THR A 1010 -24.02 22.50 -18.82
C THR A 1010 -24.80 21.70 -17.77
N ASN A 1011 -26.00 22.17 -17.43
CA ASN A 1011 -26.91 21.54 -16.45
C ASN A 1011 -26.33 21.41 -15.02
N ILE A 1012 -25.31 22.19 -14.68
CA ILE A 1012 -24.71 22.25 -13.34
C ILE A 1012 -25.29 23.44 -12.58
N ILE A 1013 -25.76 23.21 -11.35
CA ILE A 1013 -26.31 24.24 -10.47
C ILE A 1013 -25.30 24.52 -9.35
N ASN A 1014 -24.74 25.73 -9.36
CA ASN A 1014 -23.81 26.24 -8.37
C ASN A 1014 -24.42 27.49 -7.72
N ASN A 1015 -24.59 27.48 -6.39
CA ASN A 1015 -25.20 28.59 -5.64
C ASN A 1015 -26.56 29.06 -6.21
N GLY A 1016 -27.41 28.12 -6.63
CA GLY A 1016 -28.71 28.41 -7.22
C GLY A 1016 -28.66 29.02 -8.63
N VAL A 1017 -27.50 28.99 -9.29
CA VAL A 1017 -27.30 29.46 -10.66
C VAL A 1017 -26.79 28.31 -11.53
N CYS A 1018 -27.36 28.17 -12.73
CA CYS A 1018 -26.87 27.29 -13.78
C CYS A 1018 -26.41 28.16 -14.95
N GLU A 1019 -25.14 28.10 -15.33
CA GLU A 1019 -24.65 28.95 -16.42
C GLU A 1019 -25.34 28.62 -17.75
N ASN A 1020 -25.45 27.34 -18.07
CA ASN A 1020 -26.02 26.87 -19.33
C ASN A 1020 -26.95 25.67 -19.09
N LEU A 1021 -28.26 25.93 -19.04
CA LEU A 1021 -29.29 24.89 -19.00
C LEU A 1021 -29.62 24.45 -20.44
N VAL A 1022 -29.31 23.21 -20.79
CA VAL A 1022 -29.63 22.60 -22.10
C VAL A 1022 -30.53 21.40 -21.89
N LEU A 1023 -31.75 21.49 -22.41
CA LEU A 1023 -32.77 20.46 -22.29
C LEU A 1023 -33.02 19.76 -23.62
N THR A 1024 -32.86 18.44 -23.60
CA THR A 1024 -33.10 17.51 -24.69
C THR A 1024 -34.54 17.03 -24.71
N ASP A 1025 -35.17 17.08 -25.87
CA ASP A 1025 -36.53 16.61 -26.06
C ASP A 1025 -36.68 15.10 -25.84
N GLY A 1026 -37.74 14.71 -25.13
CA GLY A 1026 -38.07 13.31 -24.88
C GLY A 1026 -37.27 12.61 -23.78
N VAL A 1027 -36.34 13.32 -23.14
CA VAL A 1027 -35.61 12.84 -21.95
C VAL A 1027 -36.26 13.40 -20.69
N ASP A 1028 -36.44 12.57 -19.67
CA ASP A 1028 -37.11 12.97 -18.43
C ASP A 1028 -36.39 14.15 -17.75
N PHE A 1029 -37.16 15.06 -17.17
CA PHE A 1029 -36.67 16.23 -16.47
C PHE A 1029 -37.40 16.43 -15.15
N GLY A 1030 -36.73 17.09 -14.20
CA GLY A 1030 -37.22 17.26 -12.85
C GLY A 1030 -36.31 18.19 -12.06
N ALA A 1031 -36.65 19.49 -12.04
CA ALA A 1031 -35.98 20.49 -11.22
C ALA A 1031 -36.36 20.29 -9.75
N PRO A 1032 -35.41 19.97 -8.85
CA PRO A 1032 -35.71 19.67 -7.44
C PRO A 1032 -36.12 20.91 -6.64
N TYR A 1033 -35.70 22.10 -7.07
CA TYR A 1033 -36.04 23.40 -6.51
C TYR A 1033 -35.91 24.47 -7.61
N ALA A 1034 -36.38 25.69 -7.34
CA ALA A 1034 -36.26 26.79 -8.30
C ALA A 1034 -34.84 27.38 -8.29
N PHE A 1035 -34.29 27.67 -9.48
CA PHE A 1035 -32.96 28.23 -9.66
C PHE A 1035 -32.93 29.21 -10.85
N THR A 1036 -31.82 29.94 -11.02
CA THR A 1036 -31.64 30.85 -12.17
C THR A 1036 -30.73 30.22 -13.20
N ALA A 1037 -31.11 30.24 -14.48
CA ALA A 1037 -30.22 29.87 -15.58
C ALA A 1037 -29.73 31.12 -16.33
N THR A 1038 -28.42 31.34 -16.43
CA THR A 1038 -27.86 32.47 -17.19
C THR A 1038 -28.25 32.35 -18.66
N GLN A 1039 -28.17 31.14 -19.21
CA GLN A 1039 -28.74 30.75 -20.49
C GLN A 1039 -29.55 29.47 -20.31
N ALA A 1040 -30.78 29.44 -20.83
CA ALA A 1040 -31.60 28.24 -20.90
C ALA A 1040 -32.03 27.98 -22.34
N THR A 1041 -31.91 26.73 -22.79
CA THR A 1041 -32.24 26.31 -24.17
C THR A 1041 -32.97 24.97 -24.17
N TYR A 1042 -34.06 24.89 -24.93
CA TYR A 1042 -34.78 23.66 -25.24
C TYR A 1042 -35.00 23.57 -26.75
N THR A 1043 -34.68 22.43 -27.36
CA THR A 1043 -34.84 22.22 -28.80
C THR A 1043 -35.70 21.01 -29.09
N THR A 1044 -36.69 21.17 -29.98
CA THR A 1044 -37.59 20.09 -30.41
C THR A 1044 -38.01 20.26 -31.87
N ASN A 1045 -38.69 19.27 -32.45
CA ASN A 1045 -39.26 19.33 -33.81
C ASN A 1045 -40.79 19.35 -33.75
N VAL A 1046 -41.43 20.35 -34.34
CA VAL A 1046 -42.89 20.40 -34.46
C VAL A 1046 -43.31 19.94 -35.86
N ASN A 1047 -44.27 19.01 -35.92
CA ASN A 1047 -44.88 18.54 -37.17
C ASN A 1047 -46.36 18.89 -37.11
N THR A 1048 -46.70 20.08 -37.61
CA THR A 1048 -48.01 20.73 -37.58
C THR A 1048 -48.50 21.12 -36.19
N TYR A 1049 -48.62 20.18 -35.24
CA TYR A 1049 -49.01 20.43 -33.85
C TYR A 1049 -48.19 19.62 -32.86
N ARG A 1050 -47.93 20.19 -31.69
CA ARG A 1050 -47.25 19.52 -30.56
C ARG A 1050 -47.72 20.13 -29.24
N THR A 1051 -47.94 19.30 -28.22
CA THR A 1051 -48.06 19.80 -26.85
C THR A 1051 -46.69 19.99 -26.22
N LEU A 1052 -46.53 21.03 -25.42
CA LEU A 1052 -45.25 21.38 -24.81
C LEU A 1052 -45.47 21.99 -23.42
N VAL A 1053 -44.58 21.68 -22.47
CA VAL A 1053 -44.45 22.37 -21.19
C VAL A 1053 -42.96 22.62 -20.94
N LEU A 1054 -42.61 23.78 -20.37
CA LEU A 1054 -41.22 24.19 -20.11
C LEU A 1054 -41.03 24.64 -18.67
N PRO A 1055 -39.85 24.40 -18.08
CA PRO A 1055 -39.58 24.80 -16.70
C PRO A 1055 -39.16 26.27 -16.57
N PHE A 1056 -39.04 27.01 -17.67
CA PHE A 1056 -38.72 28.43 -17.68
C PHE A 1056 -39.61 29.17 -18.68
N GLU A 1057 -39.74 30.49 -18.51
CA GLU A 1057 -40.47 31.32 -19.46
C GLU A 1057 -39.67 31.52 -20.75
N ALA A 1058 -40.29 31.28 -21.90
CA ALA A 1058 -39.67 31.48 -23.22
C ALA A 1058 -40.62 32.19 -24.19
N ALA A 1059 -40.07 33.09 -25.00
CA ALA A 1059 -40.79 33.70 -26.11
C ALA A 1059 -41.02 32.69 -27.25
N VAL A 1060 -42.21 32.73 -27.86
CA VAL A 1060 -42.52 31.89 -29.01
C VAL A 1060 -41.94 32.53 -30.27
N PRO A 1061 -41.09 31.83 -31.06
CA PRO A 1061 -40.57 32.36 -32.31
C PRO A 1061 -41.67 32.64 -33.32
N ALA A 1062 -41.50 33.66 -34.18
CA ALA A 1062 -42.54 34.14 -35.09
C ALA A 1062 -43.08 33.10 -36.09
N GLU A 1063 -42.28 32.07 -36.40
CA GLU A 1063 -42.64 30.95 -37.29
C GLU A 1063 -43.63 29.96 -36.64
N PHE A 1064 -43.84 30.06 -35.32
CA PHE A 1064 -44.69 29.17 -34.53
C PHE A 1064 -45.76 29.98 -33.79
N THR A 1065 -46.85 29.32 -33.42
CA THR A 1065 -47.85 29.89 -32.51
C THR A 1065 -48.05 28.95 -31.33
N ALA A 1066 -48.23 29.49 -30.12
CA ALA A 1066 -48.57 28.72 -28.94
C ALA A 1066 -49.92 29.17 -28.40
N SER A 1067 -50.69 28.24 -27.84
CA SER A 1067 -52.01 28.51 -27.26
C SER A 1067 -52.28 27.65 -26.04
N LYS A 1068 -53.03 28.17 -25.07
CA LYS A 1068 -53.63 27.38 -23.98
C LYS A 1068 -55.03 26.90 -24.37
N ALA A 1069 -55.47 25.77 -23.82
CA ALA A 1069 -56.83 25.25 -24.03
C ALA A 1069 -57.77 25.78 -22.94
N THR A 1070 -58.77 26.60 -23.28
CA THR A 1070 -59.58 27.30 -22.26
C THR A 1070 -60.89 26.61 -21.92
N SER A 1071 -61.52 25.98 -22.91
CA SER A 1071 -62.81 25.30 -22.76
C SER A 1071 -63.03 24.28 -23.87
N VAL A 1072 -64.03 23.42 -23.70
CA VAL A 1072 -64.46 22.44 -24.69
C VAL A 1072 -65.95 22.60 -24.96
N SER A 1073 -66.34 22.63 -26.24
CA SER A 1073 -67.74 22.69 -26.69
C SER A 1073 -67.91 21.89 -27.98
N ASP A 1074 -68.93 21.01 -28.07
CA ASP A 1074 -69.27 20.24 -29.28
C ASP A 1074 -68.09 19.49 -29.93
N ALA A 1075 -67.27 18.80 -29.13
CA ALA A 1075 -66.06 18.11 -29.59
C ALA A 1075 -64.96 19.05 -30.14
N VAL A 1076 -65.02 20.35 -29.81
CA VAL A 1076 -64.01 21.36 -30.17
C VAL A 1076 -63.33 21.91 -28.90
N VAL A 1077 -62.01 21.97 -28.89
CA VAL A 1077 -61.17 22.63 -27.88
C VAL A 1077 -60.95 24.08 -28.32
N ASN A 1078 -61.42 25.02 -27.50
CA ASN A 1078 -61.20 26.44 -27.70
C ASN A 1078 -59.78 26.81 -27.24
N LEU A 1079 -59.05 27.47 -28.13
CA LEU A 1079 -57.67 27.89 -27.91
C LEU A 1079 -57.58 29.41 -27.71
N GLU A 1080 -56.73 29.83 -26.78
CA GLU A 1080 -56.36 31.24 -26.61
C GLU A 1080 -54.85 31.37 -26.84
N ALA A 1081 -54.47 32.19 -27.82
CA ALA A 1081 -53.08 32.40 -28.19
C ALA A 1081 -52.29 33.05 -27.04
N VAL A 1082 -51.05 32.59 -26.85
CA VAL A 1082 -50.11 33.13 -25.87
C VAL A 1082 -48.84 33.57 -26.58
N ALA A 1083 -48.30 34.73 -26.18
CA ALA A 1083 -47.07 35.29 -26.76
C ALA A 1083 -45.80 34.66 -26.15
N THR A 1084 -45.90 34.17 -24.92
CA THR A 1084 -44.84 33.49 -24.18
C THR A 1084 -45.37 32.18 -23.62
N ILE A 1085 -44.49 31.19 -23.51
CA ILE A 1085 -44.74 29.95 -22.77
C ILE A 1085 -44.24 30.20 -21.36
N GLY A 1086 -45.16 30.35 -20.40
CA GLY A 1086 -44.79 30.49 -19.00
C GLY A 1086 -44.17 29.21 -18.43
N ALA A 1087 -43.34 29.35 -17.40
CA ALA A 1087 -42.82 28.19 -16.67
C ALA A 1087 -43.97 27.33 -16.12
N ASN A 1088 -43.83 26.00 -16.18
CA ASN A 1088 -44.83 25.00 -15.75
C ASN A 1088 -46.22 25.17 -16.40
N SER A 1089 -46.33 25.94 -17.48
CA SER A 1089 -47.60 26.27 -18.13
C SER A 1089 -47.70 25.52 -19.47
N PRO A 1090 -48.37 24.35 -19.53
CA PRO A 1090 -48.48 23.59 -20.76
C PRO A 1090 -49.23 24.36 -21.86
N VAL A 1091 -48.81 24.16 -23.11
CA VAL A 1091 -49.38 24.81 -24.30
C VAL A 1091 -49.51 23.82 -25.45
N LEU A 1092 -50.36 24.15 -26.42
CA LEU A 1092 -50.35 23.57 -27.75
C LEU A 1092 -49.59 24.50 -28.69
N VAL A 1093 -48.52 24.01 -29.30
CA VAL A 1093 -47.71 24.71 -30.29
C VAL A 1093 -48.10 24.24 -31.69
N GLN A 1094 -48.26 25.18 -32.61
CA GLN A 1094 -48.53 24.96 -34.03
C GLN A 1094 -47.39 25.52 -34.89
N GLY A 1095 -46.95 24.74 -35.88
CA GLY A 1095 -45.93 25.10 -36.86
C GLY A 1095 -45.23 23.85 -37.41
N ASP A 1096 -44.28 24.04 -38.32
CA ASP A 1096 -43.50 22.96 -38.93
C ASP A 1096 -42.00 23.27 -38.85
N GLY A 1097 -41.19 22.29 -38.44
CA GLY A 1097 -39.74 22.38 -38.38
C GLY A 1097 -39.15 22.37 -36.96
N GLN A 1098 -37.88 22.73 -36.84
CA GLN A 1098 -37.17 22.75 -35.56
C GLN A 1098 -37.55 24.01 -34.76
N LEU A 1099 -38.06 23.80 -33.56
CA LEU A 1099 -38.39 24.83 -32.58
C LEU A 1099 -37.26 24.91 -31.56
N VAL A 1100 -36.61 26.07 -31.48
CA VAL A 1100 -35.59 26.40 -30.47
C VAL A 1100 -36.15 27.47 -29.55
N LEU A 1101 -36.26 27.14 -28.26
CA LEU A 1101 -36.76 28.04 -27.22
C LEU A 1101 -35.59 28.37 -26.31
N SER A 1102 -35.31 29.67 -26.17
CA SER A 1102 -34.21 30.14 -25.34
C SER A 1102 -34.61 31.32 -24.48
N ALA A 1103 -33.95 31.44 -23.33
CA ALA A 1103 -34.10 32.55 -22.40
C ALA A 1103 -32.75 32.89 -21.75
N THR A 1104 -32.55 34.16 -21.43
CA THR A 1104 -31.37 34.65 -20.70
C THR A 1104 -31.77 35.11 -19.31
N ASN A 1105 -30.97 34.81 -18.29
CA ASN A 1105 -31.30 35.04 -16.88
C ASN A 1105 -32.69 34.48 -16.53
N ALA A 1106 -32.96 33.26 -17.00
CA ALA A 1106 -34.25 32.61 -16.90
C ALA A 1106 -34.48 32.11 -15.46
N ALA A 1107 -35.63 32.46 -14.88
CA ALA A 1107 -36.09 31.81 -13.66
C ALA A 1107 -36.63 30.42 -14.02
N VAL A 1108 -35.93 29.38 -13.55
CA VAL A 1108 -36.32 27.98 -13.75
C VAL A 1108 -37.14 27.54 -12.54
N ALA A 1109 -38.40 27.19 -12.77
CA ALA A 1109 -39.31 26.74 -11.73
C ALA A 1109 -38.99 25.30 -11.30
N ALA A 1110 -39.26 24.98 -10.04
CA ALA A 1110 -39.27 23.61 -9.55
C ALA A 1110 -40.30 22.79 -10.33
N SER A 1111 -40.05 21.49 -10.53
CA SER A 1111 -41.02 20.62 -11.17
C SER A 1111 -42.21 20.38 -10.26
N GLU A 1112 -43.41 20.54 -10.81
CA GLU A 1112 -44.67 20.35 -10.10
C GLU A 1112 -45.35 19.05 -10.53
N ASP A 1113 -46.01 18.38 -9.58
CA ASP A 1113 -46.79 17.17 -9.85
C ASP A 1113 -48.01 17.44 -10.73
N ASN A 1114 -48.56 18.67 -10.70
CA ASN A 1114 -49.76 19.07 -11.43
C ASN A 1114 -49.55 20.40 -12.17
N MET A 1115 -48.95 20.34 -13.35
CA MET A 1115 -48.76 21.50 -14.22
C MET A 1115 -49.98 21.73 -15.09
N ILE A 1116 -50.75 22.79 -14.84
CA ILE A 1116 -52.03 23.03 -15.52
C ILE A 1116 -52.04 24.42 -16.15
N ASN A 1117 -52.49 24.49 -17.40
CA ASN A 1117 -52.82 25.76 -18.04
C ASN A 1117 -54.09 25.61 -18.87
N GLY A 1118 -55.18 26.12 -18.31
CA GLY A 1118 -56.53 25.86 -18.81
C GLY A 1118 -56.88 24.38 -18.62
N LEU A 1119 -57.07 23.64 -19.72
CA LEU A 1119 -57.43 22.22 -19.74
C LEU A 1119 -56.23 21.29 -20.06
N LEU A 1120 -55.05 21.86 -20.30
CA LEU A 1120 -53.84 21.07 -20.56
C LEU A 1120 -53.13 20.74 -19.25
N PHE A 1121 -52.69 19.49 -19.14
CA PHE A 1121 -51.93 18.91 -18.05
C PHE A 1121 -50.56 18.51 -18.57
N GLY A 1122 -49.51 19.17 -18.09
CA GLY A 1122 -48.14 18.95 -18.49
C GLY A 1122 -47.45 17.83 -17.73
N THR A 1123 -46.43 17.22 -18.33
CA THR A 1123 -45.49 16.32 -17.67
C THR A 1123 -44.06 16.55 -18.18
N TYR A 1124 -43.09 16.51 -17.25
CA TYR A 1124 -41.66 16.50 -17.57
C TYR A 1124 -41.08 15.09 -17.65
N LYS A 1125 -41.87 14.06 -17.34
CA LYS A 1125 -41.43 12.66 -17.34
C LYS A 1125 -42.29 11.83 -18.29
N ALA A 1126 -41.76 10.74 -18.79
CA ALA A 1126 -42.55 9.78 -19.56
C ALA A 1126 -43.64 9.18 -18.64
N THR A 1127 -44.91 9.52 -18.91
CA THR A 1127 -46.04 9.16 -18.03
C THR A 1127 -47.07 8.35 -18.82
N ALA A 1128 -47.62 7.29 -18.22
CA ALA A 1128 -48.76 6.59 -18.80
C ALA A 1128 -50.00 7.51 -18.74
N ALA A 1129 -50.65 7.74 -19.87
CA ALA A 1129 -51.82 8.59 -19.91
C ALA A 1129 -52.99 7.93 -19.15
N THR A 1130 -53.61 8.66 -18.24
CA THR A 1130 -54.73 8.15 -17.42
C THR A 1130 -55.94 7.80 -18.29
N GLN A 1131 -56.64 6.71 -17.99
CA GLN A 1131 -57.89 6.35 -18.69
C GLN A 1131 -58.92 7.49 -18.56
N GLY A 1132 -59.50 7.92 -19.68
CA GLY A 1132 -60.43 9.05 -19.73
C GLY A 1132 -59.77 10.43 -19.94
N SER A 1133 -58.44 10.49 -19.97
CA SER A 1133 -57.70 11.66 -20.49
C SER A 1133 -57.63 11.61 -22.02
N TYR A 1134 -57.19 12.71 -22.65
CA TYR A 1134 -57.08 12.81 -24.10
C TYR A 1134 -55.67 13.23 -24.54
N VAL A 1135 -55.06 12.46 -25.44
CA VAL A 1135 -53.69 12.67 -25.92
C VAL A 1135 -53.68 13.15 -27.36
N LEU A 1136 -52.76 14.05 -27.71
CA LEU A 1136 -52.64 14.58 -29.07
C LEU A 1136 -52.16 13.45 -29.99
N GLN A 1137 -52.97 13.10 -30.98
CA GLN A 1137 -52.68 12.03 -31.94
C GLN A 1137 -53.12 12.42 -33.34
N ASN A 1138 -52.53 11.76 -34.33
CA ASN A 1138 -52.97 11.79 -35.72
C ASN A 1138 -53.65 10.47 -36.05
N HIS A 1139 -54.97 10.49 -36.30
CA HIS A 1139 -55.73 9.36 -36.83
C HIS A 1139 -56.19 9.69 -38.25
N ASP A 1140 -55.72 8.92 -39.23
CA ASP A 1140 -56.10 9.03 -40.65
C ASP A 1140 -55.99 10.46 -41.22
N GLY A 1141 -54.94 11.20 -40.86
CA GLY A 1141 -54.69 12.56 -41.34
C GLY A 1141 -55.47 13.65 -40.57
N LYS A 1142 -56.18 13.28 -39.50
CA LYS A 1142 -56.84 14.22 -38.58
C LYS A 1142 -56.06 14.28 -37.26
N ILE A 1143 -55.49 15.45 -36.98
CA ILE A 1143 -54.78 15.71 -35.74
C ILE A 1143 -55.76 16.27 -34.70
N GLY A 1144 -55.82 15.67 -33.52
CA GLY A 1144 -56.71 16.06 -32.44
C GLY A 1144 -56.34 15.38 -31.12
N PHE A 1145 -57.03 15.71 -30.05
CA PHE A 1145 -56.93 15.04 -28.76
C PHE A 1145 -57.87 13.83 -28.72
N TYR A 1146 -57.34 12.62 -28.68
CA TYR A 1146 -58.11 11.37 -28.71
C TYR A 1146 -58.17 10.73 -27.33
N GLU A 1147 -59.33 10.19 -26.97
CA GLU A 1147 -59.55 9.55 -25.66
C GLU A 1147 -58.60 8.36 -25.49
N VAL A 1148 -57.97 8.27 -24.32
CA VAL A 1148 -57.17 7.12 -23.93
C VAL A 1148 -58.09 5.93 -23.65
N ALA A 1149 -58.02 4.93 -24.53
CA ALA A 1149 -58.72 3.65 -24.37
C ALA A 1149 -58.14 2.82 -23.20
N GLU A 1150 -58.65 1.61 -22.95
CA GLU A 1150 -58.19 0.72 -21.85
C GLU A 1150 -56.68 0.43 -21.87
N THR A 1151 -56.01 0.55 -23.03
CA THR A 1151 -54.54 0.51 -23.14
C THR A 1151 -53.97 1.92 -23.12
N GLN A 1152 -53.28 2.26 -22.03
CA GLN A 1152 -52.76 3.60 -21.76
C GLN A 1152 -51.50 3.89 -22.61
N PRO A 1153 -51.52 4.85 -23.56
CA PRO A 1153 -50.32 5.25 -24.29
C PRO A 1153 -49.38 6.04 -23.37
N THR A 1154 -48.08 5.93 -23.58
CA THR A 1154 -47.08 6.74 -22.88
C THR A 1154 -46.98 8.12 -23.51
N ILE A 1155 -47.14 9.16 -22.71
CA ILE A 1155 -46.87 10.55 -23.04
C ILE A 1155 -45.38 10.80 -22.74
N GLY A 1156 -44.60 11.28 -23.71
CA GLY A 1156 -43.17 11.56 -23.51
C GLY A 1156 -42.93 12.80 -22.63
N ALA A 1157 -41.69 12.96 -22.15
CA ALA A 1157 -41.27 14.15 -21.41
C ALA A 1157 -41.49 15.47 -22.19
N PHE A 1158 -41.71 16.56 -21.47
CA PHE A 1158 -42.06 17.89 -22.01
C PHE A 1158 -43.29 17.89 -22.90
N ARG A 1159 -44.30 17.09 -22.55
CA ARG A 1159 -45.58 17.04 -23.27
C ARG A 1159 -46.71 17.38 -22.34
N ALA A 1160 -47.86 17.64 -22.94
CA ALA A 1160 -49.10 17.78 -22.22
C ALA A 1160 -50.20 16.92 -22.83
N TYR A 1161 -51.20 16.61 -22.02
CA TYR A 1161 -52.43 15.97 -22.42
C TYR A 1161 -53.63 16.80 -21.96
N LEU A 1162 -54.80 16.53 -22.51
CA LEU A 1162 -56.03 17.27 -22.24
C LEU A 1162 -56.88 16.49 -21.24
N GLU A 1163 -57.28 17.13 -20.14
CA GLU A 1163 -58.36 16.63 -19.27
C GLU A 1163 -59.61 17.47 -19.47
N VAL A 1164 -60.74 16.79 -19.64
CA VAL A 1164 -62.03 17.43 -19.88
C VAL A 1164 -62.92 17.22 -18.65
N PRO A 1165 -63.52 18.30 -18.09
CA PRO A 1165 -64.43 18.18 -16.95
C PRO A 1165 -65.61 17.24 -17.28
N VAL A 1166 -65.89 16.30 -16.39
CA VAL A 1166 -66.91 15.26 -16.56
C VAL A 1166 -68.31 15.83 -16.33
N GLU A 1167 -68.78 16.72 -17.21
CA GLU A 1167 -70.22 17.08 -17.26
C GLU A 1167 -70.97 16.02 -18.11
N PRO A 1168 -72.23 15.67 -17.78
CA PRO A 1168 -72.83 14.38 -18.17
C PRO A 1168 -73.16 14.18 -19.66
N ILE A 1169 -72.86 15.13 -20.53
CA ILE A 1169 -73.59 15.23 -21.81
C ILE A 1169 -72.77 14.86 -23.05
N LEU A 1170 -71.43 14.91 -23.07
CA LEU A 1170 -70.66 14.49 -24.26
C LEU A 1170 -69.25 13.94 -23.95
N LYS A 1171 -69.11 12.62 -23.78
CA LYS A 1171 -67.82 11.92 -24.00
C LYS A 1171 -67.62 11.74 -25.50
N ALA A 1172 -66.94 12.68 -26.15
CA ALA A 1172 -66.52 12.50 -27.53
C ALA A 1172 -65.29 11.58 -27.57
N LYS A 1173 -65.15 10.73 -28.60
CA LYS A 1173 -63.93 9.90 -28.76
C LYS A 1173 -62.69 10.73 -29.12
N ALA A 1174 -62.90 11.94 -29.63
CA ALA A 1174 -61.84 12.86 -30.04
C ALA A 1174 -62.32 14.31 -29.94
N TYR A 1175 -61.40 15.21 -29.61
CA TYR A 1175 -61.58 16.66 -29.63
C TYR A 1175 -60.63 17.31 -30.63
N PHE A 1176 -61.13 18.26 -31.40
CA PHE A 1176 -60.35 19.00 -32.39
C PHE A 1176 -60.20 20.46 -31.99
N PHE A 1177 -59.17 21.14 -32.46
CA PHE A 1177 -58.90 22.53 -32.09
C PHE A 1177 -59.68 23.49 -32.97
N ASN A 1178 -60.13 24.60 -32.37
CA ASN A 1178 -60.48 25.79 -33.14
C ASN A 1178 -59.18 26.48 -33.60
N ALA A 1179 -58.47 25.86 -34.55
CA ALA A 1179 -57.49 26.59 -35.35
C ALA A 1179 -58.26 27.68 -36.10
N ASN A 1180 -57.69 28.86 -36.28
CA ASN A 1180 -58.33 29.98 -36.99
C ASN A 1180 -58.74 29.69 -38.46
N ASP A 1181 -58.81 28.42 -38.88
CA ASP A 1181 -59.68 27.95 -39.95
C ASP A 1181 -61.16 27.89 -39.53
N ALA A 1182 -61.61 28.93 -38.83
CA ALA A 1182 -62.94 29.42 -39.12
C ALA A 1182 -62.94 29.83 -40.61
N THR A 1183 -63.22 28.86 -41.48
CA THR A 1183 -64.08 29.14 -42.64
C THR A 1183 -65.53 29.41 -42.20
N GLY A 1184 -65.74 29.72 -40.91
CA GLY A 1184 -66.86 30.51 -40.45
C GLY A 1184 -67.01 31.72 -41.37
N ILE A 1185 -68.16 31.78 -42.03
CA ILE A 1185 -68.62 32.94 -42.75
C ILE A 1185 -68.75 34.05 -41.71
N ASN A 1186 -67.67 34.81 -41.47
CA ASN A 1186 -67.63 35.85 -40.44
C ASN A 1186 -68.24 37.18 -40.93
N SER A 1187 -68.79 37.21 -42.16
CA SER A 1187 -69.83 38.16 -42.55
C SER A 1187 -70.59 37.66 -43.79
N LEU A 1188 -71.92 37.62 -43.72
CA LEU A 1188 -72.77 37.63 -44.90
C LEU A 1188 -72.91 39.08 -45.35
N THR A 1189 -72.45 39.41 -46.55
CA THR A 1189 -72.81 40.70 -47.17
C THR A 1189 -74.33 40.67 -47.44
N PRO A 1190 -75.11 41.70 -47.05
CA PRO A 1190 -76.55 41.72 -47.31
C PRO A 1190 -76.84 41.58 -48.81
N ALA A 1191 -78.00 40.99 -49.10
CA ALA A 1191 -78.49 40.65 -50.43
C ALA A 1191 -78.13 41.68 -51.52
N ILE A 1192 -77.50 41.19 -52.60
CA ILE A 1192 -77.43 41.95 -53.85
C ILE A 1192 -78.84 41.95 -54.42
N SER A 1193 -79.43 43.13 -54.60
CA SER A 1193 -80.68 43.29 -55.33
C SER A 1193 -80.56 42.69 -56.72
N LYS A 1194 -81.63 42.01 -57.17
CA LYS A 1194 -81.76 41.33 -58.47
C LYS A 1194 -81.02 42.02 -59.63
N GLY A 1195 -80.08 41.30 -60.22
CA GLY A 1195 -79.56 41.56 -61.56
C GLY A 1195 -78.05 41.79 -61.60
N GLU A 1196 -77.37 41.10 -62.52
CA GLU A 1196 -75.97 41.26 -62.92
C GLU A 1196 -74.90 40.57 -62.06
N GLY A 1197 -74.64 39.30 -62.39
CA GLY A 1197 -73.46 38.55 -61.93
C GLY A 1197 -73.59 37.05 -62.27
N VAL A 1198 -72.49 36.42 -62.69
CA VAL A 1198 -72.46 34.97 -62.91
C VAL A 1198 -72.38 34.27 -61.55
N VAL A 1199 -73.36 33.42 -61.25
CA VAL A 1199 -73.48 32.71 -59.98
C VAL A 1199 -73.15 31.23 -60.17
N TYR A 1200 -72.37 30.65 -59.25
CA TYR A 1200 -71.97 29.25 -59.26
C TYR A 1200 -72.46 28.55 -57.99
N ASN A 1201 -72.84 27.27 -58.07
CA ASN A 1201 -73.10 26.47 -56.87
C ASN A 1201 -71.77 26.13 -56.16
N LEU A 1202 -71.85 25.53 -54.97
CA LEU A 1202 -70.66 25.16 -54.18
C LEU A 1202 -69.78 24.07 -54.84
N ALA A 1203 -70.26 23.45 -55.92
CA ALA A 1203 -69.48 22.54 -56.77
C ALA A 1203 -68.84 23.24 -57.98
N GLY A 1204 -68.87 24.58 -58.05
CA GLY A 1204 -68.25 25.36 -59.12
C GLY A 1204 -69.01 25.37 -60.45
N GLN A 1205 -70.26 24.91 -60.46
CA GLN A 1205 -71.10 24.89 -61.67
C GLN A 1205 -71.94 26.16 -61.76
N LYS A 1206 -71.96 26.79 -62.95
CA LYS A 1206 -72.77 28.00 -63.22
C LYS A 1206 -74.26 27.70 -63.13
N VAL A 1207 -75.02 28.55 -62.44
CA VAL A 1207 -76.45 28.39 -62.18
C VAL A 1207 -77.24 29.53 -62.80
N ASN A 1208 -78.26 29.22 -63.60
CA ASN A 1208 -78.99 30.22 -64.39
C ASN A 1208 -80.13 30.92 -63.62
N LYS A 1209 -80.52 30.40 -62.44
CA LYS A 1209 -81.47 30.99 -61.48
C LYS A 1209 -81.12 30.48 -60.07
N ALA A 1210 -80.77 31.37 -59.16
CA ALA A 1210 -80.51 30.99 -57.77
C ALA A 1210 -81.83 30.68 -57.03
N GLN A 1211 -81.89 29.55 -56.32
CA GLN A 1211 -82.90 29.25 -55.30
C GLN A 1211 -82.34 29.55 -53.91
N LYS A 1212 -83.15 29.58 -52.84
CA LYS A 1212 -82.67 29.87 -51.47
C LYS A 1212 -81.49 28.98 -51.08
N GLY A 1213 -80.34 29.57 -50.81
CA GLY A 1213 -79.12 28.81 -50.47
C GLY A 1213 -77.83 29.62 -50.64
N VAL A 1214 -76.69 28.97 -50.39
CA VAL A 1214 -75.35 29.58 -50.48
C VAL A 1214 -74.74 29.31 -51.86
N PHE A 1215 -74.26 30.36 -52.53
CA PHE A 1215 -73.66 30.31 -53.86
C PHE A 1215 -72.34 31.09 -53.90
N ILE A 1216 -71.58 30.97 -55.00
CA ILE A 1216 -70.37 31.73 -55.28
C ILE A 1216 -70.65 32.74 -56.39
N SER A 1217 -70.41 34.03 -56.15
CA SER A 1217 -70.53 35.10 -57.14
C SER A 1217 -69.39 36.10 -56.93
N ASN A 1218 -68.73 36.55 -58.00
CA ASN A 1218 -67.56 37.45 -57.95
C ASN A 1218 -66.50 37.01 -56.91
N ASN A 1219 -66.15 35.73 -56.90
CA ASN A 1219 -65.19 35.10 -55.96
C ASN A 1219 -65.57 35.19 -54.47
N LYS A 1220 -66.84 35.44 -54.13
CA LYS A 1220 -67.34 35.46 -52.74
C LYS A 1220 -68.53 34.54 -52.56
N LYS A 1221 -68.66 33.94 -51.37
CA LYS A 1221 -69.86 33.19 -50.97
C LYS A 1221 -70.99 34.19 -50.66
N VAL A 1222 -72.13 34.05 -51.32
CA VAL A 1222 -73.31 34.90 -51.18
C VAL A 1222 -74.54 34.06 -50.86
N LEU A 1223 -75.46 34.60 -50.05
CA LEU A 1223 -76.75 33.97 -49.75
C LEU A 1223 -77.81 34.56 -50.70
N TYR A 1224 -78.49 33.71 -51.46
CA TYR A 1224 -79.61 34.09 -52.34
C TYR A 1224 -80.96 33.79 -51.71
#